data_AF-A0A7C5DJX9-F1
#
_entry.id   AF-A0A7C5DJX9-F1
#
_cell.length_a   1.000
_cell.length_b   1.000
_cell.length_c   1.000
_cell.angle_alpha   90.00
_cell.angle_beta   90.00
_cell.angle_gamma   90.00
#
_symmetry.space_group_name_H-M   'P 1'
#
loop_
_entity.id
_entity.type
_entity.pdbx_description
1 polymer ?
#
loop_
_entity_poly.entity_id
_entity_poly.type
_entity_poly.pdbx_seq_one_letter_code
_entity_poly.pdbx_strand_id
1 'polypeptide(L)'
;RSLKYKLSNYVVTEKLLKELPLFSSQIIDMDINKFHPSFKTDDNLDYLQLSMRAENLMSYLNITTIGELLMHSAEQLLQNKNCGRKTIENIHSSIKNYLLIKNKDLSLNWNSFNSMIKSLMKVKDRDFKIFLNKLGVGFDKSQTLDKAGKEFGLTRERTRQILDRLYNLIKNNPTRFLVPLWDIIDFCLDKYYGVVHYDRISLEVCSILNWQNKLEGHALAEFASNCENKYFVDHFNRVMCLKNNECLNCSDFVEKLSDLIEAKGKIPLNEVPGELKDYCLKNCSEKKDKILDSGMFMFSAQKIENIRRDDHFFYSSAEYKRKLKKARIQRLRKKGAIHILTEDILEQAGKALTGDEIEKKLLEQGKSLKHGLAHIAKYCNNIFRWGWGIYIHKKYIKIPYLLIGSIHSYILSELQSEIPFLSVHKVFKKFEVYCKNQNIPSEMALYTTLVIMGNKNLVLPQFPAIFLSRKYANDTIYSILEDYLLEKNEIIDYYTFYDFFINDVGLKKQSFQWYLEKDDNIVKLPQQKISHKKFVYKTITPQQKKNEKKPAEITKPPSYEKPKKVLNLIEKCKSVKIPLSNVEKKLIETFQKNNNSFSKTRLIFFSRRNHVDSLKLINELNELFSEKYKEKLILYKANYFYFNHRFLNDSGWK
;
A
#
# COMPACT_ATOMS: atom_id res chain seq x y z
N ARG A 1 -5.99 19.62 -78.80
CA ARG A 1 -7.11 20.30 -78.09
C ARG A 1 -6.51 21.28 -77.09
N SER A 2 -7.10 22.47 -76.95
CA SER A 2 -6.60 23.51 -76.03
C SER A 2 -6.59 23.03 -74.58
N LEU A 3 -5.72 23.60 -73.74
CA LEU A 3 -5.64 23.25 -72.32
C LEU A 3 -6.98 23.48 -71.59
N LYS A 4 -7.66 24.61 -71.85
CA LYS A 4 -9.00 24.90 -71.30
C LYS A 4 -10.01 23.77 -71.59
N TYR A 5 -10.00 23.24 -72.82
CA TYR A 5 -10.86 22.11 -73.19
C TYR A 5 -10.51 20.84 -72.39
N LYS A 6 -9.21 20.53 -72.24
CA LYS A 6 -8.77 19.35 -71.46
C LYS A 6 -9.17 19.49 -69.99
N LEU A 7 -8.96 20.66 -69.38
CA LEU A 7 -9.28 20.90 -67.97
C LEU A 7 -10.77 20.77 -67.67
N SER A 8 -11.65 21.12 -68.61
CA SER A 8 -13.10 21.00 -68.41
C SER A 8 -13.63 19.58 -68.58
N ASN A 9 -13.01 18.79 -69.47
CA ASN A 9 -13.62 17.54 -69.95
C ASN A 9 -12.86 16.28 -69.55
N TYR A 10 -11.59 16.37 -69.13
CA TYR A 10 -10.75 15.20 -68.89
C TYR A 10 -10.51 15.02 -67.40
N VAL A 11 -10.51 13.76 -66.97
CA VAL A 11 -10.09 13.36 -65.61
C VAL A 11 -8.66 13.82 -65.36
N VAL A 12 -8.39 14.26 -64.13
CA VAL A 12 -7.06 14.70 -63.69
C VAL A 12 -6.02 13.59 -63.91
N THR A 13 -4.91 13.93 -64.54
CA THR A 13 -3.78 13.03 -64.77
C THR A 13 -2.48 13.77 -64.46
N GLU A 14 -1.39 13.04 -64.24
CA GLU A 14 -0.11 13.69 -63.97
C GLU A 14 0.36 14.57 -65.13
N LYS A 15 0.10 14.15 -66.37
CA LYS A 15 0.40 14.95 -67.56
C LYS A 15 -0.38 16.27 -67.56
N LEU A 16 -1.67 16.23 -67.19
CA LEU A 16 -2.52 17.40 -67.16
C LEU A 16 -2.19 18.34 -66.00
N LEU A 17 -1.82 17.82 -64.82
CA LEU A 17 -1.34 18.65 -63.71
C LEU A 17 -0.08 19.43 -64.07
N LYS A 18 0.87 18.82 -64.81
CA LYS A 18 2.09 19.51 -65.28
C LYS A 18 1.82 20.68 -66.23
N GLU A 19 0.63 20.77 -66.81
CA GLU A 19 0.22 21.89 -67.67
C GLU A 19 -0.43 23.04 -66.84
N LEU A 20 -0.69 22.87 -65.54
CA LEU A 20 -1.32 23.91 -64.69
C LEU A 20 -0.32 24.95 -64.16
N PRO A 21 -0.78 26.17 -63.78
CA PRO A 21 0.07 27.23 -63.24
C PRO A 21 0.88 26.76 -62.04
N LEU A 22 0.30 25.99 -61.12
CA LEU A 22 1.05 25.52 -59.96
C LEU A 22 2.30 24.71 -60.33
N PHE A 23 2.26 23.94 -61.41
CA PHE A 23 3.33 23.02 -61.83
C PHE A 23 4.14 23.52 -63.03
N SER A 24 3.81 24.68 -63.59
CA SER A 24 4.44 25.23 -64.79
C SER A 24 4.46 26.77 -64.74
N SER A 25 5.11 27.42 -65.69
CA SER A 25 5.02 28.88 -65.82
C SER A 25 3.84 29.33 -66.69
N GLN A 26 2.89 28.43 -66.99
CA GLN A 26 1.73 28.76 -67.82
C GLN A 26 0.69 29.56 -67.05
N ILE A 27 0.17 30.61 -67.70
CA ILE A 27 -0.98 31.37 -67.21
C ILE A 27 -2.23 30.81 -67.87
N ILE A 28 -3.24 30.51 -67.06
CA ILE A 28 -4.53 30.02 -67.54
C ILE A 28 -5.60 31.02 -67.13
N ASP A 29 -6.25 31.61 -68.14
CA ASP A 29 -7.43 32.44 -67.94
C ASP A 29 -8.68 31.58 -68.05
N MET A 30 -9.08 30.93 -66.95
CA MET A 30 -10.23 30.04 -66.89
C MET A 30 -10.86 30.09 -65.50
N ASP A 31 -12.19 30.13 -65.47
CA ASP A 31 -12.96 30.00 -64.23
C ASP A 31 -12.77 28.59 -63.63
N ILE A 32 -12.41 28.56 -62.35
CA ILE A 32 -12.17 27.34 -61.55
C ILE A 32 -13.39 26.41 -61.60
N ASN A 33 -14.61 26.97 -61.61
CA ASN A 33 -15.86 26.18 -61.65
C ASN A 33 -16.04 25.39 -62.95
N LYS A 34 -15.25 25.69 -63.98
CA LYS A 34 -15.28 25.00 -65.27
C LYS A 34 -14.33 23.80 -65.31
N PHE A 35 -13.56 23.54 -64.26
CA PHE A 35 -12.69 22.36 -64.19
C PHE A 35 -13.52 21.08 -64.07
N HIS A 36 -12.99 19.98 -64.60
CA HIS A 36 -13.60 18.67 -64.44
C HIS A 36 -13.67 18.31 -62.94
N PRO A 37 -14.77 17.70 -62.43
CA PRO A 37 -14.97 17.44 -61.00
C PRO A 37 -13.84 16.64 -60.30
N SER A 38 -13.05 15.87 -61.05
CA SER A 38 -11.88 15.16 -60.52
C SER A 38 -10.77 16.08 -60.00
N PHE A 39 -10.77 17.36 -60.35
CA PHE A 39 -9.81 18.35 -59.84
C PHE A 39 -10.17 18.86 -58.44
N LYS A 40 -11.36 18.54 -57.93
CA LYS A 40 -11.74 18.81 -56.53
C LYS A 40 -11.53 20.27 -56.14
N THR A 41 -11.91 21.18 -57.03
CA THR A 41 -11.59 22.59 -56.90
C THR A 41 -12.16 23.24 -55.65
N ASP A 42 -13.31 22.77 -55.19
CA ASP A 42 -14.03 23.32 -54.04
C ASP A 42 -13.57 22.71 -52.71
N ASP A 43 -12.75 21.66 -52.75
CA ASP A 43 -12.26 21.00 -51.54
C ASP A 43 -11.30 21.95 -50.81
N ASN A 44 -11.46 22.02 -49.48
CA ASN A 44 -10.66 22.87 -48.62
C ASN A 44 -9.19 22.39 -48.58
N LEU A 45 -8.24 23.33 -48.49
CA LEU A 45 -6.81 23.00 -48.35
C LEU A 45 -6.46 22.20 -47.10
N ASP A 46 -7.31 22.17 -46.06
CA ASP A 46 -7.16 21.32 -44.87
C ASP A 46 -7.07 19.82 -45.23
N TYR A 47 -7.59 19.42 -46.39
CA TYR A 47 -7.44 18.07 -46.91
C TYR A 47 -6.04 17.77 -47.47
N LEU A 48 -5.21 18.79 -47.68
CA LEU A 48 -3.82 18.64 -48.11
C LEU A 48 -2.87 18.60 -46.91
N GLN A 49 -1.88 17.71 -46.96
CA GLN A 49 -0.84 17.59 -45.93
C GLN A 49 0.28 18.61 -46.13
N LEU A 50 -0.07 19.90 -46.07
CA LEU A 50 0.89 20.99 -46.24
C LEU A 50 1.86 21.07 -45.06
N SER A 51 3.10 21.47 -45.32
CA SER A 51 4.04 21.80 -44.24
C SER A 51 3.58 23.09 -43.54
N MET A 52 3.89 23.29 -42.26
CA MET A 52 3.56 24.54 -41.53
C MET A 52 3.98 25.82 -42.27
N ARG A 53 5.08 25.79 -43.03
CA ARG A 53 5.49 26.91 -43.89
C ARG A 53 4.56 27.13 -45.09
N ALA A 54 4.08 26.04 -45.69
CA ALA A 54 3.11 26.08 -46.77
C ALA A 54 1.73 26.50 -46.24
N GLU A 55 1.27 25.98 -45.09
CA GLU A 55 0.02 26.41 -44.45
C GLU A 55 0.04 27.92 -44.14
N ASN A 56 1.08 28.39 -43.44
CA ASN A 56 1.23 29.82 -43.15
C ASN A 56 1.28 30.68 -44.42
N LEU A 57 1.85 30.15 -45.51
CA LEU A 57 1.84 30.82 -46.80
C LEU A 57 0.44 30.87 -47.41
N MET A 58 -0.32 29.77 -47.39
CA MET A 58 -1.69 29.74 -47.90
C MET A 58 -2.59 30.68 -47.12
N SER A 59 -2.52 30.66 -45.78
CA SER A 59 -3.25 31.60 -44.92
C SER A 59 -2.86 33.05 -45.20
N TYR A 60 -1.58 33.34 -45.41
CA TYR A 60 -1.12 34.70 -45.74
C TYR A 60 -1.63 35.19 -47.11
N LEU A 61 -1.73 34.28 -48.08
CA LEU A 61 -2.24 34.57 -49.43
C LEU A 61 -3.78 34.46 -49.53
N ASN A 62 -4.47 34.15 -48.43
CA ASN A 62 -5.91 33.85 -48.41
C ASN A 62 -6.33 32.77 -49.42
N ILE A 63 -5.48 31.79 -49.65
CA ILE A 63 -5.81 30.61 -50.48
C ILE A 63 -6.42 29.58 -49.52
N THR A 64 -7.66 29.18 -49.78
CA THR A 64 -8.45 28.30 -48.91
C THR A 64 -8.94 27.04 -49.61
N THR A 65 -8.94 27.03 -50.95
CA THR A 65 -9.40 25.88 -51.76
C THR A 65 -8.31 25.33 -52.67
N ILE A 66 -8.46 24.06 -53.08
CA ILE A 66 -7.56 23.41 -54.04
C ILE A 66 -7.59 24.13 -55.38
N GLY A 67 -8.76 24.60 -55.83
CA GLY A 67 -8.91 25.34 -57.08
C GLY A 67 -8.09 26.62 -57.10
N GLU A 68 -8.17 27.42 -56.04
CA GLU A 68 -7.37 28.64 -55.88
C GLU A 68 -5.86 28.34 -55.92
N LEU A 69 -5.42 27.29 -55.23
CA LEU A 69 -4.02 26.90 -55.20
C LEU A 69 -3.50 26.44 -56.56
N LEU A 70 -4.29 25.69 -57.33
CA LEU A 70 -3.91 25.22 -58.67
C LEU A 70 -3.69 26.36 -59.66
N MET A 71 -4.35 27.50 -59.45
CA MET A 71 -4.27 28.69 -60.30
C MET A 71 -3.10 29.62 -59.98
N HIS A 72 -2.42 29.42 -58.84
CA HIS A 72 -1.22 30.17 -58.51
C HIS A 72 0.02 29.52 -59.10
N SER A 73 0.91 30.31 -59.73
CA SER A 73 2.15 29.77 -60.24
C SER A 73 3.19 29.53 -59.15
N ALA A 74 4.06 28.53 -59.35
CA ALA A 74 5.18 28.30 -58.43
C ALA A 74 6.06 29.55 -58.27
N GLU A 75 6.22 30.34 -59.33
CA GLU A 75 6.97 31.61 -59.31
C GLU A 75 6.29 32.67 -58.43
N GLN A 76 4.97 32.83 -58.53
CA GLN A 76 4.21 33.74 -57.67
C GLN A 76 4.32 33.35 -56.19
N LEU A 77 4.24 32.05 -55.89
CA LEU A 77 4.40 31.55 -54.53
C LEU A 77 5.82 31.82 -53.99
N LEU A 78 6.85 31.65 -54.82
CA LEU A 78 8.27 31.86 -54.45
C LEU A 78 8.65 33.33 -54.20
N GLN A 79 7.86 34.30 -54.68
CA GLN A 79 8.11 35.73 -54.40
C GLN A 79 7.91 36.08 -52.91
N ASN A 80 7.23 35.22 -52.15
CA ASN A 80 6.99 35.43 -50.72
C ASN A 80 8.24 35.07 -49.90
N LYS A 81 8.68 35.98 -49.02
CA LYS A 81 9.89 35.82 -48.18
C LYS A 81 9.98 34.49 -47.41
N ASN A 82 8.84 33.88 -47.09
CA ASN A 82 8.75 32.64 -46.32
C ASN A 82 8.56 31.37 -47.18
N CYS A 83 8.63 31.48 -48.52
CA CYS A 83 8.43 30.37 -49.45
C CYS A 83 9.74 30.02 -50.19
N GLY A 84 10.44 28.98 -49.75
CA GLY A 84 11.58 28.41 -50.47
C GLY A 84 11.20 27.27 -51.42
N ARG A 85 12.10 26.88 -52.34
CA ARG A 85 11.91 25.78 -53.31
C ARG A 85 11.37 24.48 -52.70
N LYS A 86 11.87 24.11 -51.51
CA LYS A 86 11.41 22.91 -50.79
C LYS A 86 9.95 22.98 -50.33
N THR A 87 9.44 24.19 -50.09
CA THR A 87 8.03 24.43 -49.75
C THR A 87 7.15 24.18 -50.97
N ILE A 88 7.57 24.66 -52.15
CA ILE A 88 6.90 24.37 -53.42
C ILE A 88 6.89 22.87 -53.71
N GLU A 89 8.02 22.18 -53.55
CA GLU A 89 8.10 20.71 -53.73
C GLU A 89 7.12 19.96 -52.82
N ASN A 90 6.97 20.39 -51.56
CA ASN A 90 5.98 19.84 -50.63
C ASN A 90 4.53 20.13 -51.10
N ILE A 91 4.24 21.34 -51.57
CA ILE A 91 2.91 21.71 -52.10
C ILE A 91 2.58 20.83 -53.31
N HIS A 92 3.51 20.72 -54.27
CA HIS A 92 3.36 19.87 -55.47
C HIS A 92 3.08 18.42 -55.12
N SER A 93 3.85 17.87 -54.19
CA SER A 93 3.70 16.48 -53.75
C SER A 93 2.34 16.25 -53.07
N SER A 94 1.89 17.20 -52.25
CA SER A 94 0.62 17.11 -51.53
C SER A 94 -0.58 17.14 -52.48
N ILE A 95 -0.59 18.06 -53.45
CA ILE A 95 -1.63 18.14 -54.48
C ILE A 95 -1.65 16.88 -55.36
N LYS A 96 -0.48 16.42 -55.82
CA LYS A 96 -0.39 15.19 -56.62
C LYS A 96 -0.92 14.00 -55.83
N ASN A 97 -0.51 13.87 -54.57
CA ASN A 97 -0.96 12.80 -53.69
C ASN A 97 -2.45 12.87 -53.38
N TYR A 98 -3.09 14.03 -53.48
CA TYR A 98 -4.52 14.17 -53.24
C TYR A 98 -5.34 13.90 -54.51
N LEU A 99 -4.98 14.54 -55.62
CA LEU A 99 -5.75 14.49 -56.87
C LEU A 99 -5.47 13.26 -57.72
N LEU A 100 -4.23 12.75 -57.70
CA LEU A 100 -3.80 11.61 -58.49
C LEU A 100 -3.80 10.30 -57.71
N ILE A 101 -4.56 10.22 -56.61
CA ILE A 101 -4.88 8.91 -56.04
C ILE A 101 -5.68 8.17 -57.10
N LYS A 102 -4.95 7.49 -58.00
CA LYS A 102 -5.44 6.30 -58.69
C LYS A 102 -6.15 5.51 -57.62
N ASN A 103 -7.40 5.12 -57.88
CA ASN A 103 -8.09 4.04 -57.20
C ASN A 103 -7.08 2.94 -56.84
N LYS A 104 -6.42 3.08 -55.69
CA LYS A 104 -5.56 2.05 -55.13
C LYS A 104 -6.58 1.15 -54.51
N ASP A 105 -7.06 0.24 -55.35
CA ASP A 105 -7.45 -1.10 -55.00
C ASP A 105 -7.71 -1.25 -53.49
N LEU A 106 -8.98 -1.13 -53.12
CA LEU A 106 -9.48 -1.66 -51.85
C LEU A 106 -9.27 -3.20 -51.77
N SER A 107 -8.72 -3.83 -52.82
CA SER A 107 -8.16 -5.18 -52.82
C SER A 107 -6.77 -5.29 -52.17
N LEU A 108 -6.25 -4.21 -51.56
CA LEU A 108 -5.07 -4.28 -50.70
C LEU A 108 -5.32 -5.30 -49.58
N ASN A 109 -4.69 -6.46 -49.74
CA ASN A 109 -4.72 -7.58 -48.80
C ASN A 109 -4.19 -7.10 -47.44
N TRP A 110 -5.08 -6.63 -46.55
CA TRP A 110 -4.77 -6.26 -45.16
C TRP A 110 -4.49 -7.55 -44.39
N ASN A 111 -3.41 -8.25 -44.72
CA ASN A 111 -3.04 -9.48 -44.03
C ASN A 111 -2.55 -9.25 -42.58
N SER A 112 -2.39 -7.98 -42.16
CA SER A 112 -2.06 -7.59 -40.79
C SER A 112 -2.38 -6.11 -40.55
N PHE A 113 -2.45 -5.72 -39.27
CA PHE A 113 -2.50 -4.31 -38.87
C PHE A 113 -1.34 -3.50 -39.48
N ASN A 114 -0.12 -4.05 -39.46
CA ASN A 114 1.07 -3.35 -39.93
C ASN A 114 1.02 -3.09 -41.44
N SER A 115 0.56 -4.05 -42.24
CA SER A 115 0.43 -3.87 -43.70
C SER A 115 -0.67 -2.88 -44.04
N MET A 116 -1.80 -2.91 -43.31
CA MET A 116 -2.86 -1.91 -43.42
C MET A 116 -2.31 -0.49 -43.16
N ILE A 117 -1.63 -0.25 -42.03
CA ILE A 117 -1.10 1.10 -41.74
C ILE A 117 -0.01 1.51 -42.74
N LYS A 118 0.89 0.60 -43.15
CA LYS A 118 1.91 0.94 -44.17
C LYS A 118 1.31 1.31 -45.52
N SER A 119 0.16 0.73 -45.86
CA SER A 119 -0.53 1.08 -47.12
C SER A 119 -1.15 2.48 -47.10
N LEU A 120 -1.48 3.00 -45.91
CA LEU A 120 -2.03 4.34 -45.70
C LEU A 120 -1.01 5.47 -45.81
N MET A 121 0.25 5.21 -45.43
CA MET A 121 1.23 6.27 -45.26
C MET A 121 2.62 5.85 -45.74
N LYS A 122 3.23 6.67 -46.59
CA LYS A 122 4.64 6.51 -46.99
C LYS A 122 5.54 7.15 -45.93
N VAL A 123 5.86 6.39 -44.89
CA VAL A 123 6.64 6.86 -43.73
C VAL A 123 7.99 6.16 -43.62
N LYS A 124 8.95 6.81 -42.96
CA LYS A 124 10.25 6.20 -42.65
C LYS A 124 10.05 5.05 -41.66
N ASP A 125 10.79 3.96 -41.83
CA ASP A 125 10.67 2.77 -40.96
C ASP A 125 10.86 3.10 -39.48
N ARG A 126 11.78 4.02 -39.15
CA ARG A 126 11.97 4.51 -37.78
C ARG A 126 10.70 5.11 -37.21
N ASP A 127 10.07 6.03 -37.94
CA ASP A 127 8.87 6.74 -37.47
C ASP A 127 7.69 5.76 -37.34
N PHE A 128 7.60 4.78 -38.24
CA PHE A 128 6.63 3.69 -38.16
C PHE A 128 6.85 2.79 -36.94
N LYS A 129 8.09 2.41 -36.63
CA LYS A 129 8.40 1.64 -35.41
C LYS A 129 8.06 2.43 -34.14
N ILE A 130 8.35 3.73 -34.09
CA ILE A 130 7.97 4.60 -32.97
C ILE A 130 6.45 4.59 -32.78
N PHE A 131 5.69 4.63 -33.88
CA PHE A 131 4.23 4.55 -33.86
C PHE A 131 3.72 3.22 -33.29
N LEU A 132 4.23 2.09 -33.78
CA LEU A 132 3.90 0.77 -33.25
C LEU A 132 4.27 0.61 -31.77
N ASN A 133 5.46 1.08 -31.37
CA ASN A 133 5.88 1.10 -29.97
C ASN A 133 4.92 1.93 -29.11
N LYS A 134 4.49 3.11 -29.60
CA LYS A 134 3.51 3.94 -28.87
C LYS A 134 2.17 3.19 -28.70
N LEU A 135 1.68 2.54 -29.74
CA LEU A 135 0.47 1.71 -29.64
C LEU A 135 0.66 0.50 -28.73
N GLY A 136 1.90 0.06 -28.51
CA GLY A 136 2.23 -1.10 -27.70
C GLY A 136 2.10 -2.41 -28.46
N VAL A 137 2.26 -2.40 -29.78
CA VAL A 137 2.30 -3.62 -30.61
C VAL A 137 3.56 -4.41 -30.26
N GLY A 138 3.40 -5.68 -29.88
CA GLY A 138 4.48 -6.52 -29.34
C GLY A 138 4.80 -6.28 -27.86
N PHE A 139 3.98 -5.52 -27.13
CA PHE A 139 4.15 -5.23 -25.71
C PHE A 139 2.89 -5.56 -24.90
N ASP A 140 3.04 -5.64 -23.58
CA ASP A 140 1.94 -5.85 -22.63
C ASP A 140 1.00 -4.63 -22.52
N LYS A 141 1.47 -3.45 -22.92
CA LYS A 141 0.73 -2.18 -22.89
C LYS A 141 1.31 -1.12 -23.83
N SER A 142 0.53 -0.05 -24.04
CA SER A 142 0.99 1.17 -24.71
C SER A 142 2.23 1.75 -24.01
N GLN A 143 3.23 2.12 -24.79
CA GLN A 143 4.46 2.71 -24.26
C GLN A 143 4.32 4.22 -24.06
N THR A 144 5.08 4.76 -23.10
CA THR A 144 5.20 6.22 -22.94
C THR A 144 5.98 6.83 -24.11
N LEU A 145 5.79 8.14 -24.36
CA LEU A 145 6.56 8.89 -25.36
C LEU A 145 8.08 8.73 -25.18
N ASP A 146 8.54 8.70 -23.92
CA ASP A 146 9.95 8.49 -23.60
C ASP A 146 10.42 7.09 -24.02
N LYS A 147 9.66 6.06 -23.64
CA LYS A 147 10.01 4.67 -23.97
C LYS A 147 9.98 4.41 -25.48
N ALA A 148 8.97 4.93 -26.18
CA ALA A 148 8.83 4.75 -27.62
C ALA A 148 9.97 5.42 -28.41
N GLY A 149 10.51 6.54 -27.93
CA GLY A 149 11.60 7.27 -28.59
C GLY A 149 13.02 6.86 -28.16
N LYS A 150 13.19 6.28 -26.96
CA LYS A 150 14.49 6.00 -26.34
C LYS A 150 15.37 5.07 -27.19
N GLU A 151 14.79 4.04 -27.80
CA GLU A 151 15.51 3.10 -28.68
C GLU A 151 16.15 3.81 -29.89
N PHE A 152 15.59 4.95 -30.29
CA PHE A 152 16.04 5.74 -31.44
C PHE A 152 16.81 7.00 -31.06
N GLY A 153 17.17 7.17 -29.77
CA GLY A 153 17.89 8.33 -29.27
C GLY A 153 17.11 9.64 -29.36
N LEU A 154 15.78 9.59 -29.31
CA LEU A 154 14.91 10.77 -29.44
C LEU A 154 14.43 11.30 -28.08
N THR A 155 14.23 12.62 -28.01
CA THR A 155 13.59 13.27 -26.86
C THR A 155 12.08 13.02 -26.85
N ARG A 156 11.46 13.12 -25.66
CA ARG A 156 10.00 13.02 -25.48
C ARG A 156 9.22 13.89 -26.46
N GLU A 157 9.65 15.15 -26.57
CA GLU A 157 9.01 16.15 -27.40
C GLU A 157 9.17 15.83 -28.88
N ARG A 158 10.33 15.30 -29.29
CA ARG A 158 10.51 14.88 -30.68
C ARG A 158 9.65 13.67 -31.03
N THR A 159 9.52 12.72 -30.11
CA THR A 159 8.60 11.57 -30.27
C THR A 159 7.16 12.04 -30.42
N ARG A 160 6.71 12.99 -29.58
CA ARG A 160 5.38 13.59 -29.68
C ARG A 160 5.13 14.21 -31.06
N GLN A 161 6.04 15.06 -31.54
CA GLN A 161 5.92 15.69 -32.86
C GLN A 161 5.85 14.68 -34.00
N ILE A 162 6.58 13.55 -33.90
CA ILE A 162 6.50 12.48 -34.89
C ILE A 162 5.10 11.85 -34.86
N LEU A 163 4.60 11.49 -33.67
CA LEU A 163 3.29 10.85 -33.50
C LEU A 163 2.14 11.77 -33.90
N ASP A 164 2.16 13.04 -33.51
CA ASP A 164 1.12 14.01 -33.85
C ASP A 164 1.00 14.16 -35.37
N ARG A 165 2.14 14.28 -36.06
CA ARG A 165 2.19 14.26 -37.51
C ARG A 165 1.56 12.99 -38.06
N LEU A 166 1.94 11.80 -37.56
CA LEU A 166 1.40 10.52 -38.06
C LEU A 166 -0.11 10.38 -37.84
N TYR A 167 -0.63 10.75 -36.67
CA TYR A 167 -2.07 10.73 -36.41
C TYR A 167 -2.81 11.74 -37.30
N ASN A 168 -2.25 12.92 -37.53
CA ASN A 168 -2.83 13.88 -38.49
C ASN A 168 -2.82 13.34 -39.92
N LEU A 169 -1.77 12.60 -40.34
CA LEU A 169 -1.78 11.91 -41.64
C LEU A 169 -2.92 10.90 -41.76
N ILE A 170 -3.26 10.19 -40.68
CA ILE A 170 -4.34 9.21 -40.64
C ILE A 170 -5.70 9.90 -40.67
N LYS A 171 -5.89 10.92 -39.82
CA LYS A 171 -7.14 11.70 -39.72
C LYS A 171 -7.47 12.43 -41.01
N ASN A 172 -6.45 12.97 -41.68
CA ASN A 172 -6.61 13.79 -42.89
C ASN A 172 -6.45 12.98 -44.19
N ASN A 173 -6.21 11.66 -44.12
CA ASN A 173 -6.24 10.80 -45.31
C ASN A 173 -7.68 10.78 -45.87
N PRO A 174 -7.92 10.83 -47.19
CA PRO A 174 -9.26 10.85 -47.76
C PRO A 174 -10.11 9.65 -47.32
N THR A 175 -10.87 9.86 -46.25
CA THR A 175 -12.22 9.42 -45.81
C THR A 175 -12.82 8.09 -46.27
N ARG A 176 -12.14 7.23 -47.02
CA ARG A 176 -12.67 5.94 -47.50
C ARG A 176 -11.77 4.74 -47.22
N PHE A 177 -10.47 4.93 -46.98
CA PHE A 177 -9.58 3.78 -46.81
C PHE A 177 -9.84 2.99 -45.52
N LEU A 178 -10.07 3.69 -44.40
CA LEU A 178 -10.31 3.04 -43.10
C LEU A 178 -11.80 2.80 -42.80
N VAL A 179 -12.71 3.22 -43.68
CA VAL A 179 -14.15 2.99 -43.50
C VAL A 179 -14.49 1.52 -43.23
N PRO A 180 -13.93 0.53 -43.97
CA PRO A 180 -14.18 -0.88 -43.66
C PRO A 180 -13.75 -1.28 -42.24
N LEU A 181 -12.64 -0.75 -41.74
CA LEU A 181 -12.19 -1.02 -40.37
C LEU A 181 -13.17 -0.42 -39.35
N TRP A 182 -13.62 0.81 -39.59
CA TRP A 182 -14.56 1.49 -38.71
C TRP A 182 -15.92 0.80 -38.67
N ASP A 183 -16.44 0.38 -39.82
CA ASP A 183 -17.70 -0.35 -39.91
C ASP A 183 -17.62 -1.68 -39.15
N ILE A 184 -16.49 -2.39 -39.22
CA ILE A 184 -16.28 -3.63 -38.47
C ILE A 184 -16.19 -3.37 -36.96
N ILE A 185 -15.48 -2.32 -36.55
CA ILE A 185 -15.40 -1.93 -35.13
C ILE A 185 -16.79 -1.55 -34.60
N ASP A 186 -17.55 -0.75 -35.35
CA ASP A 186 -18.92 -0.35 -35.01
C ASP A 186 -19.84 -1.57 -34.92
N PHE A 187 -19.75 -2.50 -35.88
CA PHE A 187 -20.50 -3.76 -35.87
C PHE A 187 -20.18 -4.59 -34.62
N CYS A 188 -18.90 -4.75 -34.27
CA CYS A 188 -18.49 -5.45 -33.06
C CYS A 188 -19.04 -4.74 -31.81
N LEU A 189 -18.94 -3.40 -31.74
CA LEU A 189 -19.46 -2.64 -30.62
C LEU A 189 -20.98 -2.78 -30.49
N ASP A 190 -21.77 -2.64 -31.57
CA ASP A 190 -23.24 -2.77 -31.51
C ASP A 190 -23.65 -4.17 -31.04
N LYS A 191 -22.94 -5.22 -31.51
CA LYS A 191 -23.12 -6.61 -31.03
C LYS A 191 -22.95 -6.76 -29.52
N TYR A 192 -22.11 -5.93 -28.89
CA TYR A 192 -21.80 -5.97 -27.46
C TYR A 192 -22.39 -4.79 -26.67
N TYR A 193 -23.61 -4.35 -27.00
CA TYR A 193 -24.26 -3.22 -26.32
C TYR A 193 -23.40 -1.95 -26.30
N GLY A 194 -22.52 -1.76 -27.28
CA GLY A 194 -21.60 -0.64 -27.42
C GLY A 194 -20.48 -0.59 -26.37
N VAL A 195 -20.22 -1.65 -25.61
CA VAL A 195 -19.19 -1.74 -24.57
C VAL A 195 -18.54 -3.13 -24.58
N VAL A 196 -17.23 -3.18 -24.85
CA VAL A 196 -16.54 -4.46 -25.02
C VAL A 196 -15.12 -4.43 -24.47
N HIS A 197 -14.67 -5.52 -23.89
CA HIS A 197 -13.27 -5.71 -23.51
C HIS A 197 -12.39 -5.66 -24.77
N TYR A 198 -11.32 -4.86 -24.77
CA TYR A 198 -10.60 -4.59 -26.01
C TYR A 198 -9.91 -5.83 -26.62
N ASP A 199 -9.64 -6.88 -25.83
CA ASP A 199 -9.08 -8.13 -26.36
C ASP A 199 -10.13 -8.89 -27.18
N ARG A 200 -11.41 -8.79 -26.81
CA ARG A 200 -12.51 -9.42 -27.53
C ARG A 200 -12.68 -8.77 -28.89
N ILE A 201 -12.81 -7.45 -28.94
CA ILE A 201 -12.97 -6.73 -30.21
C ILE A 201 -11.76 -6.92 -31.13
N SER A 202 -10.54 -6.96 -30.58
CA SER A 202 -9.35 -7.24 -31.41
C SER A 202 -9.39 -8.62 -32.05
N LEU A 203 -9.81 -9.64 -31.31
CA LEU A 203 -10.00 -10.99 -31.87
C LEU A 203 -11.06 -11.01 -32.98
N GLU A 204 -12.19 -10.33 -32.79
CA GLU A 204 -13.25 -10.27 -33.81
C GLU A 204 -12.78 -9.52 -35.06
N VAL A 205 -12.17 -8.35 -34.89
CA VAL A 205 -11.64 -7.55 -36.00
C VAL A 205 -10.58 -8.32 -36.77
N CYS A 206 -9.62 -8.95 -36.08
CA CYS A 206 -8.60 -9.79 -36.72
C CYS A 206 -9.23 -10.95 -37.51
N SER A 207 -10.28 -11.56 -36.97
CA SER A 207 -11.00 -12.66 -37.62
C SER A 207 -11.75 -12.20 -38.86
N ILE A 208 -12.47 -11.08 -38.80
CA ILE A 208 -13.27 -10.57 -39.92
C ILE A 208 -12.36 -10.08 -41.06
N LEU A 209 -11.23 -9.45 -40.72
CA LEU A 209 -10.25 -8.95 -41.69
C LEU A 209 -9.22 -10.00 -42.13
N ASN A 210 -9.29 -11.23 -41.62
CA ASN A 210 -8.32 -12.31 -41.89
C ASN A 210 -6.85 -11.89 -41.64
N TRP A 211 -6.59 -11.21 -40.53
CA TRP A 211 -5.23 -10.84 -40.14
C TRP A 211 -4.45 -12.08 -39.69
N GLN A 212 -3.30 -12.32 -40.33
CA GLN A 212 -2.42 -13.45 -40.02
C GLN A 212 -1.82 -13.37 -38.62
N ASN A 213 -1.61 -12.15 -38.12
CA ASN A 213 -1.05 -11.88 -36.80
C ASN A 213 -2.11 -11.28 -35.90
N LYS A 214 -2.23 -11.83 -34.69
CA LYS A 214 -3.07 -11.26 -33.64
C LYS A 214 -2.57 -9.85 -33.29
N LEU A 215 -3.47 -8.89 -33.29
CA LEU A 215 -3.21 -7.55 -32.74
C LEU A 215 -3.56 -7.54 -31.25
N GLU A 216 -2.72 -6.91 -30.42
CA GLU A 216 -3.05 -6.70 -29.02
C GLU A 216 -4.23 -5.74 -28.87
N GLY A 217 -5.18 -6.05 -27.99
CA GLY A 217 -6.41 -5.28 -27.92
C GLY A 217 -6.21 -3.83 -27.47
N HIS A 218 -5.21 -3.55 -26.62
CA HIS A 218 -4.88 -2.17 -26.26
C HIS A 218 -4.36 -1.37 -27.47
N ALA A 219 -3.65 -2.01 -28.40
CA ALA A 219 -3.13 -1.34 -29.59
C ALA A 219 -4.26 -0.94 -30.53
N LEU A 220 -5.24 -1.83 -30.75
CA LEU A 220 -6.43 -1.52 -31.54
C LEU A 220 -7.27 -0.41 -30.90
N ALA A 221 -7.51 -0.50 -29.58
CA ALA A 221 -8.31 0.48 -28.85
C ALA A 221 -7.64 1.87 -28.84
N GLU A 222 -6.34 1.92 -28.56
CA GLU A 222 -5.54 3.17 -28.62
C GLU A 222 -5.56 3.76 -30.04
N PHE A 223 -5.40 2.93 -31.06
CA PHE A 223 -5.45 3.38 -32.46
C PHE A 223 -6.82 3.98 -32.79
N ALA A 224 -7.90 3.25 -32.50
CA ALA A 224 -9.26 3.68 -32.82
C ALA A 224 -9.63 4.98 -32.09
N SER A 225 -9.38 5.08 -30.78
CA SER A 225 -9.71 6.28 -30.00
C SER A 225 -8.90 7.52 -30.38
N ASN A 226 -7.67 7.36 -30.85
CA ASN A 226 -6.86 8.49 -31.33
C ASN A 226 -7.26 8.93 -32.75
N CYS A 227 -7.81 8.04 -33.57
CA CYS A 227 -8.20 8.35 -34.95
C CYS A 227 -9.65 8.85 -35.05
N GLU A 228 -10.56 8.29 -34.26
CA GLU A 228 -12.00 8.53 -34.33
C GLU A 228 -12.55 8.99 -32.98
N ASN A 229 -13.19 10.16 -32.99
CA ASN A 229 -13.67 10.80 -31.76
C ASN A 229 -14.85 10.08 -31.10
N LYS A 230 -15.54 9.18 -31.80
CA LYS A 230 -16.72 8.46 -31.27
C LYS A 230 -16.38 7.34 -30.28
N TYR A 231 -15.14 6.86 -30.27
CA TYR A 231 -14.71 5.80 -29.36
C TYR A 231 -14.10 6.36 -28.07
N PHE A 232 -14.31 5.64 -26.98
CA PHE A 232 -13.69 5.86 -25.69
C PHE A 232 -12.99 4.57 -25.23
N VAL A 233 -11.87 4.73 -24.53
CA VAL A 233 -11.09 3.60 -24.01
C VAL A 233 -10.82 3.82 -22.53
N ASP A 234 -11.24 2.86 -21.73
CA ASP A 234 -10.87 2.73 -20.33
C ASP A 234 -9.74 1.70 -20.20
N HIS A 235 -8.50 2.19 -20.08
CA HIS A 235 -7.34 1.32 -19.92
C HIS A 235 -7.31 0.58 -18.58
N PHE A 236 -7.95 1.10 -17.53
CA PHE A 236 -7.98 0.45 -16.22
C PHE A 236 -8.90 -0.77 -16.23
N ASN A 237 -10.04 -0.67 -16.93
CA ASN A 237 -10.95 -1.81 -17.13
C ASN A 237 -10.65 -2.64 -18.37
N ARG A 238 -9.77 -2.14 -19.24
CA ARG A 238 -9.45 -2.73 -20.54
C ARG A 238 -10.66 -2.77 -21.48
N VAL A 239 -11.44 -1.70 -21.49
CA VAL A 239 -12.72 -1.60 -22.20
C VAL A 239 -12.65 -0.55 -23.30
N MET A 240 -13.28 -0.84 -24.43
CA MET A 240 -13.57 0.10 -25.51
C MET A 240 -15.09 0.26 -25.62
N CYS A 241 -15.57 1.50 -25.76
CA CYS A 241 -16.99 1.78 -25.89
C CYS A 241 -17.28 2.99 -26.79
N LEU A 242 -18.54 3.12 -27.17
CA LEU A 242 -19.06 4.32 -27.85
C LEU A 242 -19.32 5.42 -26.81
N LYS A 243 -18.83 6.65 -27.04
CA LYS A 243 -18.92 7.76 -26.06
C LYS A 243 -20.35 8.08 -25.60
N ASN A 244 -21.32 7.97 -26.50
CA ASN A 244 -22.71 8.36 -26.24
C ASN A 244 -23.65 7.16 -26.07
N ASN A 245 -23.14 6.09 -25.46
CA ASN A 245 -23.91 4.85 -25.33
C ASN A 245 -24.70 4.81 -24.01
N GLU A 246 -26.02 4.66 -24.12
CA GLU A 246 -26.95 4.59 -22.99
C GLU A 246 -26.63 3.45 -22.02
N CYS A 247 -26.16 2.31 -22.55
CA CYS A 247 -25.81 1.15 -21.74
C CYS A 247 -24.68 1.45 -20.74
N LEU A 248 -23.76 2.37 -21.06
CA LEU A 248 -22.70 2.76 -20.12
C LEU A 248 -23.27 3.36 -18.83
N ASN A 249 -24.45 3.98 -18.88
CA ASN A 249 -25.09 4.68 -17.77
C ASN A 249 -26.39 4.02 -17.31
N CYS A 250 -26.65 2.77 -17.69
CA CYS A 250 -27.86 2.05 -17.29
C CYS A 250 -27.90 1.82 -15.76
N SER A 251 -28.77 2.56 -15.07
CA SER A 251 -29.00 2.43 -13.62
C SER A 251 -29.44 1.02 -13.24
N ASP A 252 -30.36 0.45 -14.02
CA ASP A 252 -31.00 -0.82 -13.74
C ASP A 252 -29.98 -1.97 -13.78
N PHE A 253 -29.01 -1.90 -14.71
CA PHE A 253 -27.91 -2.85 -14.78
C PHE A 253 -26.96 -2.71 -13.59
N VAL A 254 -26.63 -1.48 -13.20
CA VAL A 254 -25.74 -1.20 -12.06
C VAL A 254 -26.36 -1.70 -10.76
N GLU A 255 -27.65 -1.43 -10.53
CA GLU A 255 -28.40 -1.90 -9.37
C GLU A 255 -28.46 -3.43 -9.34
N LYS A 256 -28.81 -4.06 -10.47
CA LYS A 256 -28.88 -5.52 -10.52
C LYS A 256 -27.54 -6.22 -10.32
N LEU A 257 -26.47 -5.65 -10.86
CA LEU A 257 -25.10 -6.12 -10.63
C LEU A 257 -24.72 -5.97 -9.15
N SER A 258 -25.15 -4.88 -8.51
CA SER A 258 -24.93 -4.65 -7.07
C SER A 258 -25.60 -5.74 -6.23
N ASP A 259 -26.90 -5.96 -6.45
CA ASP A 259 -27.68 -6.98 -5.75
C ASP A 259 -27.08 -8.38 -5.90
N LEU A 260 -26.67 -8.74 -7.10
CA LEU A 260 -26.06 -10.05 -7.39
C LEU A 260 -24.78 -10.26 -6.56
N ILE A 261 -23.92 -9.25 -6.50
CA ILE A 261 -22.63 -9.33 -5.80
C ILE A 261 -22.85 -9.30 -4.28
N GLU A 262 -23.82 -8.54 -3.79
CA GLU A 262 -24.18 -8.53 -2.37
C GLU A 262 -24.78 -9.87 -1.93
N ALA A 263 -25.71 -10.43 -2.71
CA ALA A 263 -26.35 -11.71 -2.42
C ALA A 263 -25.35 -12.88 -2.41
N LYS A 264 -24.45 -12.96 -3.39
CA LYS A 264 -23.45 -14.03 -3.47
C LYS A 264 -22.23 -13.76 -2.59
N GLY A 265 -21.99 -12.52 -2.17
CA GLY A 265 -20.83 -12.08 -1.41
C GLY A 265 -19.51 -12.08 -2.19
N LYS A 266 -19.27 -13.10 -3.02
CA LYS A 266 -18.14 -13.24 -3.95
C LYS A 266 -18.63 -13.94 -5.22
N ILE A 267 -18.35 -13.37 -6.39
CA ILE A 267 -18.71 -13.97 -7.69
C ILE A 267 -17.52 -13.92 -8.67
N PRO A 268 -17.22 -15.02 -9.39
CA PRO A 268 -16.25 -15.02 -10.48
C PRO A 268 -16.69 -14.12 -11.65
N LEU A 269 -15.77 -13.35 -12.21
CA LEU A 269 -16.04 -12.42 -13.32
C LEU A 269 -16.63 -13.12 -14.55
N ASN A 270 -16.26 -14.37 -14.81
CA ASN A 270 -16.74 -15.17 -15.93
C ASN A 270 -18.16 -15.72 -15.74
N GLU A 271 -18.69 -15.74 -14.51
CA GLU A 271 -20.06 -16.19 -14.22
C GLU A 271 -21.09 -15.05 -14.31
N VAL A 272 -20.65 -13.81 -14.11
CA VAL A 272 -21.50 -12.60 -14.18
C VAL A 272 -22.33 -12.51 -15.48
N PRO A 273 -21.78 -12.77 -16.69
CA PRO A 273 -22.59 -12.70 -17.91
C PRO A 273 -23.79 -13.65 -17.86
N GLY A 274 -23.60 -14.90 -17.40
CA GLY A 274 -24.68 -15.89 -17.35
C GLY A 274 -25.82 -15.49 -16.42
N GLU A 275 -25.49 -14.89 -15.28
CA GLU A 275 -26.45 -14.47 -14.25
C GLU A 275 -27.25 -13.22 -14.66
N LEU A 276 -26.63 -12.31 -15.41
CA LEU A 276 -27.26 -11.03 -15.81
C LEU A 276 -27.82 -11.04 -17.22
N LYS A 277 -27.51 -12.06 -18.04
CA LYS A 277 -27.98 -12.15 -19.43
C LYS A 277 -29.49 -12.12 -19.52
N ASP A 278 -30.18 -12.93 -18.72
CA ASP A 278 -31.64 -13.01 -18.76
C ASP A 278 -32.30 -11.70 -18.32
N TYR A 279 -31.66 -10.95 -17.42
CA TYR A 279 -32.17 -9.67 -16.95
C TYR A 279 -32.17 -8.64 -18.09
N CYS A 280 -31.02 -8.44 -18.75
CA CYS A 280 -30.93 -7.49 -19.86
C CYS A 280 -31.80 -7.91 -21.05
N LEU A 281 -31.90 -9.20 -21.36
CA LEU A 281 -32.73 -9.67 -22.48
C LEU A 281 -34.24 -9.49 -22.24
N LYS A 282 -34.70 -9.60 -20.98
CA LYS A 282 -36.14 -9.52 -20.65
C LYS A 282 -36.61 -8.09 -20.36
N ASN A 283 -35.76 -7.27 -19.75
CA ASN A 283 -36.16 -5.99 -19.17
C ASN A 283 -35.59 -4.77 -19.90
N CYS A 284 -34.75 -4.95 -20.93
CA CYS A 284 -34.20 -3.85 -21.71
C CYS A 284 -35.07 -3.56 -22.94
N SER A 285 -35.37 -2.27 -23.16
CA SER A 285 -36.04 -1.79 -24.38
C SER A 285 -35.14 -1.85 -25.62
N GLU A 286 -33.81 -1.94 -25.43
CA GLU A 286 -32.79 -1.99 -26.48
C GLU A 286 -32.49 -3.44 -26.92
N LYS A 287 -32.88 -3.76 -28.17
CA LYS A 287 -32.47 -4.90 -29.05
C LYS A 287 -32.14 -6.26 -28.38
N LYS A 288 -33.02 -7.25 -28.61
CA LYS A 288 -33.00 -8.62 -28.06
C LYS A 288 -31.83 -9.54 -28.51
N ASP A 289 -31.00 -9.13 -29.47
CA ASP A 289 -29.97 -10.00 -30.09
C ASP A 289 -28.52 -9.67 -29.68
N LYS A 290 -28.33 -8.76 -28.73
CA LYS A 290 -27.00 -8.30 -28.28
C LYS A 290 -26.39 -9.22 -27.20
N ILE A 291 -25.06 -9.28 -27.13
CA ILE A 291 -24.29 -10.14 -26.21
C ILE A 291 -23.66 -9.30 -25.09
N LEU A 292 -23.79 -9.76 -23.84
CA LEU A 292 -23.08 -9.16 -22.70
C LEU A 292 -21.63 -9.64 -22.66
N ASP A 293 -20.70 -8.73 -22.90
CA ASP A 293 -19.26 -8.97 -22.73
C ASP A 293 -18.77 -8.55 -21.33
N SER A 294 -17.61 -9.08 -20.93
CA SER A 294 -17.02 -8.76 -19.64
C SER A 294 -16.62 -7.31 -19.45
N GLY A 295 -16.39 -6.59 -20.54
CA GLY A 295 -16.16 -5.16 -20.47
C GLY A 295 -17.32 -4.39 -19.81
N MET A 296 -18.56 -4.79 -20.06
CA MET A 296 -19.76 -4.08 -19.60
C MET A 296 -19.86 -4.04 -18.06
N PHE A 297 -19.72 -5.19 -17.40
CA PHE A 297 -19.76 -5.23 -15.93
C PHE A 297 -18.47 -4.74 -15.29
N MET A 298 -17.31 -4.89 -15.95
CA MET A 298 -16.07 -4.29 -15.47
C MET A 298 -16.15 -2.77 -15.43
N PHE A 299 -16.78 -2.17 -16.45
CA PHE A 299 -17.07 -0.74 -16.51
C PHE A 299 -18.10 -0.32 -15.46
N SER A 300 -19.25 -0.99 -15.44
CA SER A 300 -20.36 -0.64 -14.56
C SER A 300 -20.03 -0.79 -13.07
N ALA A 301 -19.24 -1.80 -12.69
CA ALA A 301 -18.85 -2.01 -11.29
C ALA A 301 -18.04 -0.86 -10.68
N GLN A 302 -17.37 -0.01 -11.49
CA GLN A 302 -16.68 1.17 -10.98
C GLN A 302 -17.63 2.18 -10.33
N LYS A 303 -18.90 2.17 -10.75
CA LYS A 303 -19.93 3.09 -10.27
C LYS A 303 -20.53 2.64 -8.94
N ILE A 304 -20.18 1.45 -8.44
CA ILE A 304 -20.75 0.87 -7.24
C ILE A 304 -19.79 1.05 -6.07
N GLU A 305 -20.12 1.96 -5.14
CA GLU A 305 -19.23 2.33 -4.03
C GLU A 305 -18.86 1.16 -3.10
N ASN A 306 -19.81 0.23 -2.91
CA ASN A 306 -19.72 -0.84 -1.91
C ASN A 306 -19.17 -2.17 -2.46
N ILE A 307 -18.65 -2.17 -3.69
CA ILE A 307 -18.09 -3.36 -4.32
C ILE A 307 -16.59 -3.22 -4.49
N ARG A 308 -15.89 -4.35 -4.35
CA ARG A 308 -14.45 -4.45 -4.57
C ARG A 308 -14.19 -5.56 -5.57
N ARG A 309 -13.07 -5.49 -6.27
CA ARG A 309 -12.70 -6.48 -7.29
C ARG A 309 -11.22 -6.80 -7.29
N ASP A 310 -10.89 -7.93 -7.88
CA ASP A 310 -9.56 -8.24 -8.40
C ASP A 310 -9.69 -8.76 -9.84
N ASP A 311 -8.62 -9.32 -10.41
CA ASP A 311 -8.60 -9.78 -11.80
C ASP A 311 -9.56 -10.94 -12.09
N HIS A 312 -10.09 -11.61 -11.05
CA HIS A 312 -10.87 -12.85 -11.19
C HIS A 312 -12.24 -12.78 -10.52
N PHE A 313 -12.42 -11.95 -9.48
CA PHE A 313 -13.65 -11.91 -8.69
C PHE A 313 -14.13 -10.50 -8.37
N PHE A 314 -15.46 -10.37 -8.29
CA PHE A 314 -16.12 -9.32 -7.54
C PHE A 314 -16.39 -9.76 -6.10
N TYR A 315 -16.33 -8.81 -5.18
CA TYR A 315 -16.56 -9.00 -3.75
C TYR A 315 -17.51 -7.92 -3.24
N SER A 316 -18.46 -8.34 -2.41
CA SER A 316 -19.11 -7.43 -1.48
C SER A 316 -18.08 -6.82 -0.53
N SER A 317 -18.40 -5.64 0.02
CA SER A 317 -17.56 -4.98 1.04
C SER A 317 -17.26 -5.87 2.24
N ALA A 318 -18.22 -6.70 2.69
CA ALA A 318 -18.04 -7.60 3.81
C ALA A 318 -17.01 -8.71 3.50
N GLU A 319 -17.12 -9.34 2.33
CA GLU A 319 -16.24 -10.45 1.94
C GLU A 319 -14.82 -9.96 1.62
N TYR A 320 -14.69 -8.77 1.04
CA TYR A 320 -13.38 -8.16 0.81
C TYR A 320 -12.64 -7.85 2.12
N LYS A 321 -13.36 -7.34 3.15
CA LYS A 321 -12.79 -7.14 4.50
C LYS A 321 -12.30 -8.46 5.10
N ARG A 322 -13.03 -9.56 4.92
CA ARG A 322 -12.59 -10.91 5.35
C ARG A 322 -11.33 -11.37 4.62
N LYS A 323 -11.25 -11.18 3.31
CA LYS A 323 -10.05 -11.48 2.50
C LYS A 323 -8.83 -10.70 3.00
N LEU A 324 -8.97 -9.41 3.26
CA LEU A 324 -7.88 -8.58 3.80
C LEU A 324 -7.44 -9.01 5.19
N LYS A 325 -8.37 -9.36 6.09
CA LYS A 325 -8.04 -9.89 7.42
C LYS A 325 -7.20 -11.17 7.30
N LYS A 326 -7.61 -12.11 6.46
CA LYS A 326 -6.85 -13.35 6.18
C LYS A 326 -5.45 -13.06 5.63
N ALA A 327 -5.33 -12.18 4.63
CA ALA A 327 -4.04 -11.81 4.04
C ALA A 327 -3.12 -11.05 5.02
N ARG A 328 -3.69 -10.23 5.91
CA ARG A 328 -2.96 -9.56 6.99
C ARG A 328 -2.42 -10.57 7.99
N ILE A 329 -3.25 -11.50 8.47
CA ILE A 329 -2.84 -12.58 9.36
C ILE A 329 -1.69 -13.38 8.72
N GLN A 330 -1.81 -13.76 7.45
CA GLN A 330 -0.78 -14.51 6.74
C GLN A 330 0.54 -13.72 6.58
N ARG A 331 0.48 -12.40 6.34
CA ARG A 331 1.67 -11.54 6.32
C ARG A 331 2.31 -11.40 7.71
N LEU A 332 1.52 -11.36 8.76
CA LEU A 332 2.00 -11.25 10.14
C LEU A 332 2.58 -12.58 10.64
N ARG A 333 2.03 -13.72 10.21
CA ARG A 333 2.66 -15.05 10.33
C ARG A 333 4.06 -15.05 9.70
N LYS A 334 4.20 -14.52 8.47
CA LYS A 334 5.50 -14.35 7.80
C LYS A 334 6.47 -13.41 8.54
N LYS A 335 5.96 -12.38 9.23
CA LYS A 335 6.78 -11.42 10.00
C LYS A 335 7.13 -11.87 11.41
N GLY A 336 6.50 -12.91 11.94
CA GLY A 336 6.85 -13.53 13.22
C GLY A 336 6.51 -12.71 14.47
N ALA A 337 5.42 -11.93 14.44
CA ALA A 337 4.95 -11.19 15.61
C ALA A 337 4.28 -12.16 16.62
N ILE A 338 5.01 -12.53 17.68
CA ILE A 338 4.58 -13.53 18.68
C ILE A 338 3.19 -13.22 19.26
N HIS A 339 2.91 -11.96 19.60
CA HIS A 339 1.63 -11.57 20.20
C HIS A 339 0.41 -11.89 19.31
N ILE A 340 0.56 -11.75 17.99
CA ILE A 340 -0.51 -12.03 17.02
C ILE A 340 -0.71 -13.53 16.85
N LEU A 341 0.39 -14.29 16.86
CA LEU A 341 0.33 -15.75 16.82
C LEU A 341 -0.30 -16.32 18.09
N THR A 342 0.02 -15.76 19.25
CA THR A 342 -0.60 -16.13 20.52
C THR A 342 -2.11 -15.85 20.50
N GLU A 343 -2.53 -14.68 20.01
CA GLU A 343 -3.95 -14.34 19.86
C GLU A 343 -4.66 -15.33 18.93
N ASP A 344 -4.08 -15.63 17.77
CA ASP A 344 -4.62 -16.56 16.77
C ASP A 344 -4.71 -18.00 17.29
N ILE A 345 -3.70 -18.47 18.04
CA ILE A 345 -3.70 -19.77 18.71
C ILE A 345 -4.88 -19.88 19.69
N LEU A 346 -5.08 -18.84 20.52
CA LEU A 346 -6.18 -18.80 21.47
C LEU A 346 -7.54 -18.65 20.77
N GLU A 347 -7.63 -17.85 19.70
CA GLU A 347 -8.84 -17.70 18.91
C GLU A 347 -9.24 -19.02 18.24
N GLN A 348 -8.28 -19.76 17.66
CA GLN A 348 -8.55 -21.04 17.01
C GLN A 348 -8.85 -22.17 18.01
N ALA A 349 -8.23 -22.15 19.19
CA ALA A 349 -8.45 -23.17 20.20
C ALA A 349 -9.88 -23.19 20.75
N GLY A 350 -10.59 -22.05 20.70
CA GLY A 350 -11.98 -21.98 21.16
C GLY A 350 -12.15 -22.04 22.69
N LYS A 351 -11.06 -22.18 23.45
CA LYS A 351 -11.03 -22.38 24.89
C LYS A 351 -9.80 -21.74 25.53
N ALA A 352 -9.78 -21.68 26.86
CA ALA A 352 -8.59 -21.29 27.61
C ALA A 352 -7.49 -22.34 27.44
N LEU A 353 -6.23 -21.90 27.34
CA LEU A 353 -5.05 -22.76 27.21
C LEU A 353 -4.02 -22.43 28.31
N THR A 354 -3.23 -23.42 28.71
CA THR A 354 -2.06 -23.21 29.55
C THR A 354 -0.93 -22.54 28.76
N GLY A 355 0.00 -21.92 29.48
CA GLY A 355 1.17 -21.30 28.88
C GLY A 355 2.00 -22.31 28.07
N ASP A 356 2.15 -23.52 28.59
CA ASP A 356 2.90 -24.60 27.95
C ASP A 356 2.21 -25.08 26.66
N GLU A 357 0.87 -25.17 26.64
CA GLU A 357 0.11 -25.51 25.43
C GLU A 357 0.29 -24.45 24.34
N ILE A 358 0.29 -23.17 24.73
CA ILE A 358 0.51 -22.05 23.81
C ILE A 358 1.95 -22.07 23.30
N GLU A 359 2.92 -22.30 24.17
CA GLU A 359 4.34 -22.35 23.80
C GLU A 359 4.63 -23.52 22.86
N LYS A 360 4.07 -24.70 23.13
CA LYS A 360 4.17 -25.86 22.22
C LYS A 360 3.61 -25.53 20.84
N LYS A 361 2.43 -24.92 20.76
CA LYS A 361 1.81 -24.50 19.48
C LYS A 361 2.59 -23.40 18.76
N LEU A 362 3.29 -22.53 19.49
CA LEU A 362 4.20 -21.55 18.89
C LEU A 362 5.46 -22.22 18.32
N LEU A 363 6.01 -23.22 19.03
CA LEU A 363 7.17 -23.99 18.58
C LEU A 363 6.86 -24.80 17.31
N GLU A 364 5.67 -25.40 17.22
CA GLU A 364 5.16 -26.06 16.01
C GLU A 364 5.14 -25.10 14.80
N GLN A 365 5.03 -23.78 15.04
CA GLN A 365 5.07 -22.74 14.02
C GLN A 365 6.47 -22.10 13.85
N GLY A 366 7.52 -22.71 14.42
CA GLY A 366 8.90 -22.25 14.33
C GLY A 366 9.18 -20.97 15.12
N LYS A 367 8.44 -20.72 16.22
CA LYS A 367 8.59 -19.54 17.08
C LYS A 367 8.77 -19.94 18.54
N SER A 368 9.71 -19.28 19.22
CA SER A 368 9.90 -19.41 20.66
C SER A 368 9.51 -18.12 21.39
N LEU A 369 9.04 -18.26 22.63
CA LEU A 369 8.75 -17.13 23.51
C LEU A 369 10.05 -16.56 24.06
N LYS A 370 10.35 -15.30 23.72
CA LYS A 370 11.47 -14.55 24.35
C LYS A 370 11.07 -13.88 25.67
N HIS A 371 9.78 -13.59 25.83
CA HIS A 371 9.20 -12.96 27.01
C HIS A 371 8.02 -13.80 27.47
N GLY A 372 7.75 -13.84 28.77
CA GLY A 372 6.61 -14.59 29.30
C GLY A 372 5.27 -14.12 28.73
N LEU A 373 4.31 -15.04 28.60
CA LEU A 373 2.96 -14.76 28.07
C LEU A 373 2.21 -13.67 28.85
N ALA A 374 2.51 -13.50 30.13
CA ALA A 374 1.96 -12.43 30.96
C ALA A 374 2.34 -11.03 30.42
N HIS A 375 3.56 -10.87 29.89
CA HIS A 375 3.98 -9.64 29.25
C HIS A 375 3.22 -9.40 27.95
N ILE A 376 3.01 -10.43 27.12
CA ILE A 376 2.25 -10.34 25.87
C ILE A 376 0.81 -9.92 26.14
N ALA A 377 0.15 -10.52 27.14
CA ALA A 377 -1.23 -10.22 27.50
C ALA A 377 -1.43 -8.75 27.90
N LYS A 378 -0.43 -8.08 28.50
CA LYS A 378 -0.52 -6.64 28.86
C LYS A 378 -0.70 -5.72 27.65
N TYR A 379 -0.17 -6.11 26.48
CA TYR A 379 -0.22 -5.28 25.26
C TYR A 379 -1.27 -5.75 24.25
N CYS A 380 -2.05 -6.78 24.58
CA CYS A 380 -3.03 -7.38 23.68
C CYS A 380 -4.43 -7.27 24.28
N ASN A 381 -5.27 -6.43 23.68
CA ASN A 381 -6.63 -6.17 24.15
C ASN A 381 -7.56 -7.40 24.12
N ASN A 382 -7.16 -8.47 23.43
CA ASN A 382 -7.96 -9.68 23.25
C ASN A 382 -7.43 -10.89 24.01
N ILE A 383 -6.28 -10.80 24.69
CA ILE A 383 -5.69 -11.91 25.45
C ILE A 383 -5.78 -11.60 26.94
N PHE A 384 -6.47 -12.43 27.69
CA PHE A 384 -6.63 -12.25 29.14
C PHE A 384 -6.07 -13.44 29.90
N ARG A 385 -5.58 -13.18 31.12
CA ARG A 385 -5.26 -14.24 32.08
C ARG A 385 -6.57 -14.79 32.65
N TRP A 386 -6.69 -16.11 32.64
CA TRP A 386 -7.88 -16.83 33.11
C TRP A 386 -7.60 -17.67 34.37
N GLY A 387 -6.33 -17.88 34.70
CA GLY A 387 -5.87 -18.64 35.85
C GLY A 387 -4.35 -18.56 35.98
N TRP A 388 -3.78 -19.35 36.89
CA TRP A 388 -2.33 -19.41 37.07
C TRP A 388 -1.69 -20.09 35.84
N GLY A 389 -0.98 -19.29 35.03
CA GLY A 389 -0.42 -19.75 33.75
C GLY A 389 -1.45 -20.04 32.65
N ILE A 390 -2.73 -19.70 32.84
CA ILE A 390 -3.81 -19.99 31.88
C ILE A 390 -4.27 -18.69 31.22
N TYR A 391 -4.48 -18.72 29.90
CA TYR A 391 -4.88 -17.58 29.08
C TYR A 391 -6.10 -17.91 28.23
N ILE A 392 -6.92 -16.91 27.93
CA ILE A 392 -8.13 -17.04 27.11
C ILE A 392 -8.26 -15.85 26.15
N HIS A 393 -8.87 -16.09 24.99
CA HIS A 393 -9.24 -15.03 24.06
C HIS A 393 -10.56 -14.36 24.49
N LYS A 394 -10.64 -13.03 24.40
CA LYS A 394 -11.81 -12.20 24.81
C LYS A 394 -13.14 -12.72 24.27
N LYS A 395 -13.16 -13.16 23.01
CA LYS A 395 -14.33 -13.73 22.31
C LYS A 395 -14.99 -14.90 23.05
N TYR A 396 -14.23 -15.67 23.84
CA TYR A 396 -14.72 -16.86 24.53
C TYR A 396 -15.04 -16.61 26.01
N ILE A 397 -14.88 -15.37 26.48
CA ILE A 397 -15.31 -14.97 27.82
C ILE A 397 -16.81 -14.69 27.77
N LYS A 398 -17.60 -15.55 28.41
CA LYS A 398 -19.04 -15.36 28.59
C LYS A 398 -19.28 -14.69 29.94
N ILE A 399 -19.91 -13.51 29.95
CA ILE A 399 -20.16 -12.73 31.16
C ILE A 399 -21.55 -13.09 31.71
N PRO A 400 -21.66 -13.71 32.90
CA PRO A 400 -22.94 -14.00 33.53
C PRO A 400 -23.48 -12.73 34.22
N TYR A 401 -24.13 -11.84 33.46
CA TYR A 401 -24.52 -10.50 33.91
C TYR A 401 -25.28 -10.46 35.25
N LEU A 402 -26.20 -11.40 35.49
CA LEU A 402 -26.95 -11.47 36.75
C LEU A 402 -26.04 -11.77 37.94
N LEU A 403 -25.17 -12.77 37.81
CA LEU A 403 -24.20 -13.13 38.85
C LEU A 403 -23.24 -11.97 39.11
N ILE A 404 -22.72 -11.32 38.06
CA ILE A 404 -21.80 -10.19 38.23
C ILE A 404 -22.51 -8.98 38.86
N GLY A 405 -23.79 -8.76 38.56
CA GLY A 405 -24.61 -7.75 39.24
C GLY A 405 -24.71 -7.98 40.75
N SER A 406 -24.97 -9.23 41.18
CA SER A 406 -24.97 -9.60 42.60
C SER A 406 -23.60 -9.44 43.25
N ILE A 407 -22.53 -9.80 42.54
CA ILE A 407 -21.15 -9.63 43.01
C ILE A 407 -20.81 -8.13 43.16
N HIS A 408 -21.14 -7.28 42.19
CA HIS A 408 -20.93 -5.84 42.30
C HIS A 408 -21.66 -5.23 43.50
N SER A 409 -22.90 -5.65 43.74
CA SER A 409 -23.69 -5.19 44.89
C SER A 409 -23.02 -5.57 46.21
N TYR A 410 -22.52 -6.80 46.32
CA TYR A 410 -21.75 -7.25 47.47
C TYR A 410 -20.42 -6.48 47.65
N ILE A 411 -19.65 -6.27 46.58
CA ILE A 411 -18.39 -5.52 46.65
C ILE A 411 -18.67 -4.10 47.16
N LEU A 412 -19.71 -3.43 46.64
CA LEU A 412 -20.08 -2.09 47.06
C LEU A 412 -20.52 -2.04 48.52
N SER A 413 -21.27 -3.03 49.02
CA SER A 413 -21.67 -3.07 50.44
C SER A 413 -20.48 -3.30 51.36
N GLU A 414 -19.53 -4.17 50.99
CA GLU A 414 -18.32 -4.38 51.78
C GLU A 414 -17.44 -3.12 51.80
N LEU A 415 -17.25 -2.45 50.66
CA LEU A 415 -16.42 -1.24 50.57
C LEU A 415 -17.06 0.02 51.19
N GLN A 416 -18.33 -0.04 51.58
CA GLN A 416 -18.95 1.00 52.40
C GLN A 416 -18.42 0.97 53.85
N SER A 417 -17.92 -0.18 54.33
CA SER A 417 -17.16 -0.24 55.58
C SER A 417 -15.84 0.54 55.45
N GLU A 418 -15.20 0.89 56.56
CA GLU A 418 -13.93 1.66 56.58
C GLU A 418 -12.71 0.84 56.10
N ILE A 419 -12.90 -0.14 55.20
CA ILE A 419 -11.80 -0.86 54.57
C ILE A 419 -11.27 -0.09 53.34
N PRO A 420 -9.95 -0.07 53.11
CA PRO A 420 -9.33 0.70 52.02
C PRO A 420 -9.58 0.08 50.65
N PHE A 421 -9.64 -1.26 50.59
CA PHE A 421 -9.95 -2.03 49.38
C PHE A 421 -10.49 -3.41 49.78
N LEU A 422 -11.03 -4.13 48.80
CA LEU A 422 -11.51 -5.50 48.96
C LEU A 422 -10.72 -6.43 48.03
N SER A 423 -10.27 -7.57 48.54
CA SER A 423 -9.59 -8.57 47.72
C SER A 423 -10.58 -9.41 46.90
N VAL A 424 -10.26 -9.62 45.62
CA VAL A 424 -10.96 -10.60 44.76
C VAL A 424 -11.00 -11.99 45.40
N HIS A 425 -10.00 -12.35 46.22
CA HIS A 425 -9.99 -13.64 46.91
C HIS A 425 -11.22 -13.84 47.80
N LYS A 426 -11.54 -12.87 48.67
CA LYS A 426 -12.71 -12.91 49.56
C LYS A 426 -14.02 -12.93 48.77
N VAL A 427 -14.09 -12.14 47.69
CA VAL A 427 -15.25 -12.15 46.79
C VAL A 427 -15.44 -13.51 46.13
N PHE A 428 -14.38 -14.06 45.54
CA PHE A 428 -14.45 -15.35 44.86
C PHE A 428 -14.84 -16.47 45.82
N LYS A 429 -14.26 -16.53 47.03
CA LYS A 429 -14.65 -17.51 48.06
C LYS A 429 -16.13 -17.46 48.38
N LYS A 430 -16.71 -16.26 48.54
CA LYS A 430 -18.15 -16.10 48.83
C LYS A 430 -19.03 -16.61 47.69
N PHE A 431 -18.62 -16.42 46.44
CA PHE A 431 -19.40 -16.77 45.25
C PHE A 431 -18.85 -17.99 44.49
N GLU A 432 -18.02 -18.83 45.11
CA GLU A 432 -17.18 -19.81 44.41
C GLU A 432 -18.02 -20.81 43.61
N VAL A 433 -19.06 -21.37 44.24
CA VAL A 433 -19.97 -22.34 43.62
C VAL A 433 -20.67 -21.73 42.40
N TYR A 434 -21.21 -20.52 42.55
CA TYR A 434 -21.89 -19.80 41.47
C TYR A 434 -20.94 -19.42 40.34
N CYS A 435 -19.71 -18.98 40.66
CA CYS A 435 -18.68 -18.66 39.67
C CYS A 435 -18.31 -19.89 38.85
N LYS A 436 -18.02 -21.02 39.51
CA LYS A 436 -17.65 -22.27 38.84
C LYS A 436 -18.77 -22.79 37.93
N ASN A 437 -20.03 -22.74 38.39
CA ASN A 437 -21.20 -23.13 37.59
C ASN A 437 -21.38 -22.25 36.33
N GLN A 438 -20.88 -21.02 36.36
CA GLN A 438 -20.94 -20.07 35.24
C GLN A 438 -19.63 -20.00 34.44
N ASN A 439 -18.76 -21.01 34.51
CA ASN A 439 -17.48 -21.08 33.81
C ASN A 439 -16.48 -19.96 34.19
N ILE A 440 -16.53 -19.49 35.44
CA ILE A 440 -15.52 -18.61 36.05
C ILE A 440 -14.73 -19.47 37.07
N PRO A 441 -13.70 -20.20 36.63
CA PRO A 441 -13.10 -21.26 37.43
C PRO A 441 -12.12 -20.78 38.51
N SER A 442 -11.72 -19.50 38.48
CA SER A 442 -10.67 -18.98 39.36
C SER A 442 -10.89 -17.52 39.75
N GLU A 443 -10.21 -17.08 40.81
CA GLU A 443 -10.14 -15.67 41.21
C GLU A 443 -9.67 -14.76 40.06
N MET A 444 -8.72 -15.22 39.26
CA MET A 444 -8.22 -14.46 38.10
C MET A 444 -9.28 -14.35 37.01
N ALA A 445 -10.06 -15.41 36.77
CA ALA A 445 -11.19 -15.37 35.84
C ALA A 445 -12.27 -14.39 36.33
N LEU A 446 -12.56 -14.37 37.63
CA LEU A 446 -13.51 -13.42 38.22
C LEU A 446 -13.00 -11.98 38.07
N TYR A 447 -11.74 -11.73 38.44
CA TYR A 447 -11.10 -10.41 38.25
C TYR A 447 -11.19 -9.95 36.80
N THR A 448 -10.78 -10.79 35.85
CA THR A 448 -10.84 -10.50 34.41
C THR A 448 -12.28 -10.19 33.97
N THR A 449 -13.27 -10.93 34.47
CA THR A 449 -14.68 -10.71 34.14
C THR A 449 -15.17 -9.36 34.67
N LEU A 450 -14.81 -9.00 35.90
CA LEU A 450 -15.12 -7.69 36.50
C LEU A 450 -14.46 -6.54 35.73
N VAL A 451 -13.19 -6.70 35.32
CA VAL A 451 -12.47 -5.72 34.50
C VAL A 451 -13.14 -5.51 33.14
N ILE A 452 -13.56 -6.59 32.47
CA ILE A 452 -14.21 -6.49 31.15
C ILE A 452 -15.60 -5.86 31.25
N MET A 453 -16.39 -6.22 32.27
CA MET A 453 -17.72 -5.63 32.47
C MET A 453 -17.62 -4.15 32.84
N GLY A 454 -16.64 -3.80 33.68
CA GLY A 454 -16.48 -2.45 34.20
C GLY A 454 -17.60 -2.03 35.15
N ASN A 455 -17.29 -1.09 36.04
CA ASN A 455 -18.28 -0.46 36.92
C ASN A 455 -17.81 0.97 37.23
N LYS A 456 -18.68 1.97 37.07
CA LYS A 456 -18.33 3.39 37.29
C LYS A 456 -17.88 3.69 38.72
N ASN A 457 -18.30 2.88 39.69
CA ASN A 457 -18.00 3.10 41.10
C ASN A 457 -16.80 2.28 41.59
N LEU A 458 -16.24 1.39 40.77
CA LEU A 458 -15.16 0.49 41.15
C LEU A 458 -13.93 0.66 40.27
N VAL A 459 -12.74 0.52 40.85
CA VAL A 459 -11.46 0.50 40.13
C VAL A 459 -10.71 -0.77 40.49
N LEU A 460 -10.22 -1.46 39.46
CA LEU A 460 -9.48 -2.72 39.57
C LEU A 460 -8.10 -2.54 38.92
N PRO A 461 -7.14 -1.89 39.61
CA PRO A 461 -5.88 -1.46 39.00
C PRO A 461 -4.91 -2.63 38.81
N GLN A 462 -4.86 -3.51 39.80
CA GLN A 462 -4.01 -4.69 39.80
C GLN A 462 -4.65 -5.79 40.64
N PHE A 463 -4.62 -7.02 40.13
CA PHE A 463 -5.02 -8.19 40.90
C PHE A 463 -4.15 -8.31 42.17
N PRO A 464 -4.74 -8.55 43.36
CA PRO A 464 -6.15 -8.92 43.60
C PRO A 464 -7.04 -7.78 44.12
N ALA A 465 -6.66 -6.50 44.01
CA ALA A 465 -7.36 -5.42 44.70
C ALA A 465 -8.55 -4.84 43.92
N ILE A 466 -9.61 -4.47 44.66
CA ILE A 466 -10.81 -3.79 44.17
C ILE A 466 -11.06 -2.56 45.06
N PHE A 467 -11.13 -1.38 44.45
CA PHE A 467 -11.30 -0.11 45.14
C PHE A 467 -12.61 0.58 44.78
N LEU A 468 -13.09 1.46 45.66
CA LEU A 468 -14.08 2.47 45.28
C LEU A 468 -13.40 3.55 44.43
N SER A 469 -13.99 3.89 43.29
CA SER A 469 -13.44 4.89 42.37
C SER A 469 -13.22 6.26 43.02
N ARG A 470 -14.03 6.63 44.02
CA ARG A 470 -13.91 7.90 44.76
C ARG A 470 -12.80 7.92 45.81
N LYS A 471 -12.33 6.75 46.25
CA LYS A 471 -11.29 6.60 47.29
C LYS A 471 -9.92 6.24 46.70
N TYR A 472 -9.86 5.83 45.44
CA TYR A 472 -8.63 5.35 44.82
C TYR A 472 -7.71 6.50 44.40
N ALA A 473 -6.54 6.61 45.01
CA ALA A 473 -5.54 7.65 44.74
C ALA A 473 -4.28 7.09 44.04
N ASN A 474 -4.43 6.06 43.19
CA ASN A 474 -3.32 5.25 42.64
C ASN A 474 -2.53 4.48 43.70
N ASP A 475 -3.20 4.13 44.80
CA ASP A 475 -2.61 3.40 45.91
C ASP A 475 -2.25 1.97 45.51
N THR A 476 -1.09 1.53 45.97
CA THR A 476 -0.66 0.14 45.85
C THR A 476 -1.03 -0.60 47.14
N ILE A 477 -1.07 -1.93 47.09
CA ILE A 477 -1.27 -2.71 48.33
C ILE A 477 -0.18 -2.38 49.36
N TYR A 478 1.07 -2.17 48.92
CA TYR A 478 2.18 -1.74 49.78
C TYR A 478 1.89 -0.42 50.50
N SER A 479 1.54 0.62 49.76
CA SER A 479 1.26 1.94 50.36
C SER A 479 0.11 1.88 51.36
N ILE A 480 -0.93 1.07 51.09
CA ILE A 480 -2.06 0.92 52.02
C ILE A 480 -1.64 0.21 53.32
N LEU A 481 -0.77 -0.79 53.22
CA LEU A 481 -0.23 -1.46 54.41
C LEU A 481 0.62 -0.49 55.24
N GLU A 482 1.45 0.34 54.58
CA GLU A 482 2.23 1.39 55.24
C GLU A 482 1.32 2.46 55.89
N ASP A 483 0.34 2.98 55.14
CA ASP A 483 -0.58 4.03 55.58
C ASP A 483 -1.38 3.58 56.81
N TYR A 484 -1.84 2.33 56.85
CA TYR A 484 -2.50 1.77 58.03
C TYR A 484 -1.60 1.84 59.27
N LEU A 485 -0.31 1.55 59.14
CA LEU A 485 0.64 1.64 60.25
C LEU A 485 0.99 3.09 60.61
N LEU A 486 1.04 3.98 59.62
CA LEU A 486 1.29 5.41 59.81
C LEU A 486 0.14 6.10 60.54
N GLU A 487 -1.11 5.76 60.21
CA GLU A 487 -2.33 6.30 60.83
C GLU A 487 -2.44 5.92 62.32
N LYS A 488 -2.03 4.70 62.69
CA LYS A 488 -2.00 4.28 64.10
C LYS A 488 -0.95 5.04 64.90
N ASN A 489 0.11 5.52 64.25
CA ASN A 489 1.17 6.35 64.84
C ASN A 489 1.86 5.70 66.07
N GLU A 490 1.81 4.36 66.17
CA GLU A 490 2.37 3.58 67.27
C GLU A 490 2.81 2.18 66.82
N ILE A 491 3.37 1.41 67.75
CA ILE A 491 3.69 -0.01 67.53
C ILE A 491 2.43 -0.81 67.86
N ILE A 492 1.88 -1.52 66.88
CA ILE A 492 0.65 -2.29 67.05
C ILE A 492 0.92 -3.79 67.16
N ASP A 493 -0.09 -4.50 67.64
CA ASP A 493 -0.10 -5.96 67.66
C ASP A 493 -0.24 -6.53 66.24
N TYR A 494 0.58 -7.53 65.93
CA TYR A 494 0.61 -8.18 64.61
C TYR A 494 -0.71 -8.88 64.29
N TYR A 495 -1.40 -9.46 65.27
CA TYR A 495 -2.66 -10.14 65.00
C TYR A 495 -3.75 -9.15 64.65
N THR A 496 -3.80 -7.98 65.29
CA THR A 496 -4.74 -6.92 64.91
C THR A 496 -4.53 -6.48 63.45
N PHE A 497 -3.28 -6.29 63.04
CA PHE A 497 -2.92 -5.95 61.66
C PHE A 497 -3.24 -7.09 60.68
N TYR A 498 -2.91 -8.33 61.07
CA TYR A 498 -3.18 -9.53 60.28
C TYR A 498 -4.68 -9.75 60.09
N ASP A 499 -5.47 -9.63 61.15
CA ASP A 499 -6.91 -9.86 61.16
C ASP A 499 -7.61 -8.89 60.20
N PHE A 500 -7.27 -7.60 60.28
CA PHE A 500 -7.80 -6.59 59.37
C PHE A 500 -7.53 -6.93 57.89
N PHE A 501 -6.29 -7.22 57.52
CA PHE A 501 -5.95 -7.45 56.11
C PHE A 501 -6.39 -8.83 55.58
N ILE A 502 -6.49 -9.84 56.44
CA ILE A 502 -6.86 -11.21 56.04
C ILE A 502 -8.37 -11.42 56.10
N ASN A 503 -9.04 -10.98 57.17
CA ASN A 503 -10.46 -11.26 57.40
C ASN A 503 -11.35 -10.12 56.87
N ASP A 504 -11.02 -8.86 57.16
CA ASP A 504 -11.84 -7.72 56.70
C ASP A 504 -11.60 -7.43 55.21
N VAL A 505 -10.33 -7.20 54.82
CA VAL A 505 -9.96 -6.94 53.42
C VAL A 505 -10.00 -8.22 52.58
N GLY A 506 -9.68 -9.37 53.17
CA GLY A 506 -9.77 -10.65 52.48
C GLY A 506 -8.52 -11.11 51.72
N LEU A 507 -7.33 -10.58 52.03
CA LEU A 507 -6.09 -11.01 51.37
C LEU A 507 -5.78 -12.48 51.65
N LYS A 508 -5.12 -13.15 50.71
CA LYS A 508 -4.54 -14.47 50.95
C LYS A 508 -3.38 -14.35 51.94
N LYS A 509 -3.32 -15.26 52.92
CA LYS A 509 -2.21 -15.37 53.89
C LYS A 509 -0.83 -15.34 53.24
N GLN A 510 -0.66 -16.09 52.15
CA GLN A 510 0.62 -16.15 51.42
C GLN A 510 0.96 -14.82 50.75
N SER A 511 -0.01 -14.15 50.13
CA SER A 511 0.19 -12.84 49.50
C SER A 511 0.50 -11.77 50.53
N PHE A 512 -0.22 -11.76 51.65
CA PHE A 512 0.02 -10.85 52.76
C PHE A 512 1.45 -11.00 53.33
N GLN A 513 1.88 -12.23 53.58
CA GLN A 513 3.24 -12.50 54.04
C GLN A 513 4.28 -12.03 53.02
N TRP A 514 4.04 -12.25 51.73
CA TRP A 514 4.93 -11.79 50.67
C TRP A 514 5.04 -10.26 50.62
N TYR A 515 3.93 -9.53 50.79
CA TYR A 515 3.97 -8.06 50.88
C TYR A 515 4.82 -7.60 52.06
N LEU A 516 4.63 -8.23 53.23
CA LEU A 516 5.40 -7.91 54.43
C LEU A 516 6.90 -8.20 54.32
N GLU A 517 7.30 -9.22 53.56
CA GLU A 517 8.71 -9.58 53.37
C GLU A 517 9.42 -8.70 52.34
N LYS A 518 8.66 -8.07 51.43
CA LYS A 518 9.20 -7.25 50.34
C LYS A 518 9.26 -5.76 50.67
N ASP A 519 8.55 -5.34 51.70
CA ASP A 519 8.44 -3.95 52.09
C ASP A 519 9.45 -3.60 53.19
N ASP A 520 10.48 -2.84 52.84
CA ASP A 520 11.53 -2.41 53.78
C ASP A 520 11.03 -1.39 54.83
N ASN A 521 9.84 -0.81 54.63
CA ASN A 521 9.26 0.18 55.54
C ASN A 521 8.43 -0.48 56.65
N ILE A 522 8.05 -1.75 56.49
CA ILE A 522 7.27 -2.49 57.49
C ILE A 522 8.19 -3.39 58.30
N VAL A 523 8.27 -3.17 59.61
CA VAL A 523 9.19 -3.89 60.50
C VAL A 523 8.40 -4.79 61.45
N LYS A 524 8.68 -6.09 61.40
CA LYS A 524 8.24 -7.06 62.40
C LYS A 524 9.18 -7.00 63.61
N LEU A 525 8.61 -6.81 64.79
CA LEU A 525 9.32 -6.71 66.06
C LEU A 525 9.09 -7.98 66.91
N PRO A 526 9.92 -8.23 67.95
CA PRO A 526 9.68 -9.30 68.91
C PRO A 526 8.31 -9.21 69.57
N GLN A 527 7.84 -10.31 70.17
CA GLN A 527 6.56 -10.40 70.88
C GLN A 527 5.34 -10.08 70.00
N GLN A 528 5.38 -10.49 68.73
CA GLN A 528 4.25 -10.34 67.79
C GLN A 528 3.83 -8.88 67.58
N LYS A 529 4.79 -7.96 67.55
CA LYS A 529 4.51 -6.54 67.25
C LYS A 529 4.92 -6.19 65.82
N ILE A 530 4.23 -5.20 65.24
CA ILE A 530 4.54 -4.68 63.91
C ILE A 530 4.44 -3.16 63.92
N SER A 531 5.32 -2.49 63.18
CA SER A 531 5.29 -1.04 63.06
C SER A 531 5.94 -0.57 61.77
N HIS A 532 5.62 0.66 61.38
CA HIS A 532 6.34 1.34 60.32
C HIS A 532 7.74 1.75 60.83
N LYS A 533 8.76 1.59 59.98
CA LYS A 533 10.18 1.83 60.28
C LYS A 533 10.45 3.21 60.92
N LYS A 534 9.67 4.21 60.54
CA LYS A 534 9.72 5.58 61.11
C LYS A 534 9.52 5.64 62.63
N PHE A 535 8.74 4.73 63.21
CA PHE A 535 8.43 4.73 64.65
C PHE A 535 9.39 3.85 65.47
N VAL A 536 9.99 2.84 64.85
CA VAL A 536 10.98 1.97 65.50
C VAL A 536 12.22 2.76 65.95
N TYR A 537 12.64 3.77 65.18
CA TYR A 537 13.79 4.62 65.55
C TYR A 537 13.48 5.68 66.62
N LYS A 538 12.20 5.92 66.96
CA LYS A 538 11.83 6.86 68.03
C LYS A 538 11.80 6.21 69.42
N THR A 539 11.59 4.90 69.49
CA THR A 539 11.49 4.14 70.76
C THR A 539 12.80 3.50 71.21
N ILE A 540 13.84 3.46 70.37
CA ILE A 540 15.17 3.00 70.77
C ILE A 540 15.97 4.19 71.31
N THR A 541 15.98 4.37 72.63
CA THR A 541 16.93 5.25 73.34
C THR A 541 18.38 4.84 73.01
N PRO A 542 19.37 5.77 73.10
CA PRO A 542 20.74 5.59 72.57
C PRO A 542 21.57 4.41 73.12
N GLN A 543 21.06 3.58 74.03
CA GLN A 543 21.86 2.57 74.72
C GLN A 543 21.99 1.21 74.02
N GLN A 544 21.27 0.95 72.91
CA GLN A 544 21.39 -0.32 72.18
C GLN A 544 22.22 -0.25 70.88
N LYS A 545 22.79 0.91 70.54
CA LYS A 545 23.69 1.07 69.38
C LYS A 545 25.11 0.51 69.56
N LYS A 546 25.39 -0.27 70.60
CA LYS A 546 26.75 -0.82 70.84
C LYS A 546 27.01 -2.21 70.26
N ASN A 547 26.02 -2.92 69.75
CA ASN A 547 26.24 -4.26 69.19
C ASN A 547 25.62 -4.39 67.79
N GLU A 548 26.21 -3.76 66.79
CA GLU A 548 26.16 -4.27 65.41
C GLU A 548 27.33 -3.69 64.60
N LYS A 549 28.13 -4.58 64.03
CA LYS A 549 29.39 -4.30 63.33
C LYS A 549 29.13 -3.54 62.02
N LYS A 550 29.84 -2.42 61.82
CA LYS A 550 29.90 -1.69 60.54
C LYS A 550 30.62 -2.51 59.46
N PRO A 551 30.09 -2.57 58.21
CA PRO A 551 30.89 -2.89 57.02
C PRO A 551 31.71 -1.66 56.55
N ALA A 552 32.85 -1.95 55.94
CA ALA A 552 33.98 -1.06 55.68
C ALA A 552 33.71 0.13 54.72
N GLU A 553 34.41 1.24 55.00
CA GLU A 553 34.55 2.42 54.14
C GLU A 553 35.35 2.11 52.87
N ILE A 554 34.82 2.53 51.72
CA ILE A 554 35.53 2.57 50.44
C ILE A 554 36.31 3.90 50.38
N THR A 555 37.64 3.80 50.33
CA THR A 555 38.54 4.95 50.13
C THR A 555 38.58 5.39 48.66
N LYS A 556 38.77 6.71 48.46
CA LYS A 556 38.84 7.42 47.16
C LYS A 556 39.99 6.93 46.26
N PRO A 557 39.87 7.05 44.91
CA PRO A 557 40.96 6.70 44.00
C PRO A 557 42.05 7.80 43.94
N PRO A 558 43.33 7.43 43.70
CA PRO A 558 44.43 8.39 43.56
C PRO A 558 44.54 8.97 42.14
N SER A 559 45.21 10.12 42.07
CA SER A 559 45.45 10.97 40.91
C SER A 559 46.42 10.40 39.87
N TYR A 560 46.33 11.00 38.68
CA TYR A 560 46.91 10.67 37.39
C TYR A 560 48.43 10.86 37.28
N GLU A 561 49.15 9.93 36.62
CA GLU A 561 50.42 10.17 35.91
C GLU A 561 50.53 9.26 34.65
N LYS A 562 51.00 9.85 33.53
CA LYS A 562 51.40 9.23 32.25
C LYS A 562 52.57 10.09 31.69
N PRO A 563 53.45 9.65 30.75
CA PRO A 563 53.58 8.35 30.07
C PRO A 563 55.04 7.87 29.78
N LYS A 564 55.34 6.56 29.89
CA LYS A 564 56.50 5.93 29.18
C LYS A 564 56.21 4.57 28.49
N LYS A 565 54.96 4.07 28.53
CA LYS A 565 54.60 2.74 28.01
C LYS A 565 53.95 2.70 26.62
N VAL A 566 53.68 3.85 25.98
CA VAL A 566 52.92 3.90 24.71
C VAL A 566 53.79 3.59 23.48
N LEU A 567 55.08 3.94 23.50
CA LEU A 567 55.97 3.72 22.34
C LEU A 567 56.34 2.24 22.15
N ASN A 568 56.42 1.45 23.23
CA ASN A 568 56.77 0.01 23.17
C ASN A 568 55.66 -0.90 22.62
N LEU A 569 54.41 -0.41 22.53
CA LEU A 569 53.26 -1.19 22.03
C LEU A 569 53.08 -1.05 20.52
N ILE A 570 53.46 0.09 19.94
CA ILE A 570 53.34 0.36 18.50
C ILE A 570 54.32 -0.50 17.69
N GLU A 571 55.51 -0.79 18.23
CA GLU A 571 56.48 -1.67 17.57
C GLU A 571 56.06 -3.15 17.59
N LYS A 572 55.36 -3.61 18.64
CA LYS A 572 54.86 -4.99 18.74
C LYS A 572 53.69 -5.29 17.80
N CYS A 573 52.89 -4.30 17.42
CA CYS A 573 51.76 -4.52 16.50
C CYS A 573 52.17 -4.69 15.03
N LYS A 574 53.38 -4.25 14.63
CA LYS A 574 53.86 -4.40 13.25
C LYS A 574 54.32 -5.82 12.89
N SER A 575 54.54 -6.70 13.87
CA SER A 575 55.13 -8.03 13.65
C SER A 575 54.16 -9.22 13.69
N VAL A 576 52.85 -9.00 13.88
CA VAL A 576 51.89 -10.12 13.98
C VAL A 576 51.04 -10.26 12.71
N LYS A 577 51.33 -11.27 11.89
CA LYS A 577 50.46 -11.74 10.78
C LYS A 577 49.39 -12.68 11.36
N ILE A 578 48.16 -12.18 11.55
CA ILE A 578 46.97 -13.02 11.83
C ILE A 578 46.04 -12.99 10.60
N PRO A 579 45.53 -14.14 10.11
CA PRO A 579 44.63 -14.15 8.97
C PRO A 579 43.22 -13.69 9.38
N LEU A 580 42.78 -12.57 8.80
CA LEU A 580 41.44 -12.00 9.01
C LEU A 580 40.35 -12.83 8.30
N SER A 581 39.20 -12.99 8.95
CA SER A 581 37.99 -13.61 8.38
C SER A 581 37.40 -12.76 7.25
N ASN A 582 36.61 -13.38 6.37
CA ASN A 582 35.96 -12.68 5.24
C ASN A 582 35.03 -11.53 5.67
N VAL A 583 34.51 -11.58 6.91
CA VAL A 583 33.67 -10.52 7.47
C VAL A 583 34.53 -9.31 7.86
N GLU A 584 35.71 -9.53 8.45
CA GLU A 584 36.63 -8.48 8.87
C GLU A 584 37.28 -7.78 7.67
N LYS A 585 37.63 -8.53 6.61
CA LYS A 585 38.12 -7.95 5.34
C LYS A 585 37.08 -7.02 4.69
N LYS A 586 35.80 -7.43 4.69
CA LYS A 586 34.70 -6.66 4.12
C LYS A 586 34.39 -5.40 4.93
N LEU A 587 34.60 -5.45 6.26
CA LEU A 587 34.45 -4.31 7.16
C LEU A 587 35.54 -3.27 6.91
N ILE A 588 36.80 -3.70 6.75
CA ILE A 588 37.94 -2.84 6.42
C ILE A 588 37.77 -2.20 5.04
N GLU A 589 37.37 -2.96 4.02
CA GLU A 589 37.08 -2.44 2.67
C GLU A 589 35.94 -1.39 2.66
N THR A 590 34.91 -1.60 3.48
CA THR A 590 33.78 -0.67 3.58
C THR A 590 34.17 0.61 4.31
N PHE A 591 35.09 0.52 5.27
CA PHE A 591 35.64 1.64 6.03
C PHE A 591 36.57 2.50 5.18
N GLN A 592 37.46 1.86 4.41
CA GLN A 592 38.39 2.55 3.51
C GLN A 592 37.67 3.27 2.35
N LYS A 593 36.53 2.75 1.88
CA LYS A 593 35.75 3.36 0.80
C LYS A 593 34.90 4.58 1.22
N ASN A 594 34.57 4.73 2.50
CA ASN A 594 33.62 5.76 2.95
C ASN A 594 34.23 6.65 4.02
N ASN A 595 35.23 7.43 3.63
CA ASN A 595 36.01 8.27 4.52
C ASN A 595 35.25 9.46 5.16
N ASN A 596 33.91 9.58 5.06
CA ASN A 596 33.22 10.76 5.61
C ASN A 596 31.71 10.69 5.92
N SER A 597 31.05 9.52 5.99
CA SER A 597 29.68 9.52 6.55
C SER A 597 29.26 8.21 7.20
N PHE A 598 29.26 8.21 8.53
CA PHE A 598 28.51 7.24 9.32
C PHE A 598 27.45 7.98 10.14
N SER A 599 26.19 7.89 9.70
CA SER A 599 25.06 8.45 10.46
C SER A 599 24.54 7.46 11.51
N LYS A 600 24.05 8.02 12.61
CA LYS A 600 23.50 7.39 13.85
C LYS A 600 22.59 6.18 13.59
N THR A 601 21.92 6.14 12.44
CA THR A 601 20.90 5.16 12.07
C THR A 601 21.46 3.77 11.71
N ARG A 602 22.71 3.68 11.22
CA ARG A 602 23.30 2.38 10.82
C ARG A 602 23.88 1.57 11.99
N LEU A 603 24.28 2.22 13.08
CA LEU A 603 24.72 1.55 14.31
C LEU A 603 23.56 0.85 15.06
N ILE A 604 22.38 1.48 15.04
CA ILE A 604 21.16 0.94 15.67
C ILE A 604 20.65 -0.32 14.95
N PHE A 605 20.90 -0.43 13.64
CA PHE A 605 20.48 -1.60 12.85
C PHE A 605 21.34 -2.84 13.12
N PHE A 606 22.61 -2.65 13.51
CA PHE A 606 23.54 -3.74 13.77
C PHE A 606 23.40 -4.33 15.18
N SER A 607 23.07 -3.53 16.21
CA SER A 607 22.95 -4.01 17.60
C SER A 607 21.77 -4.95 17.83
N ARG A 608 20.75 -4.94 16.96
CA ARG A 608 19.56 -5.80 17.09
C ARG A 608 19.80 -7.26 16.73
N ARG A 609 20.96 -7.64 16.16
CA ARG A 609 21.16 -8.99 15.62
C ARG A 609 21.98 -9.94 16.47
N ASN A 610 22.95 -9.51 17.28
CA ASN A 610 23.77 -10.40 18.12
C ASN A 610 24.12 -9.73 19.46
N HIS A 611 23.59 -10.27 20.56
CA HIS A 611 23.67 -9.66 21.91
C HIS A 611 24.96 -9.98 22.69
N VAL A 612 25.79 -10.93 22.24
CA VAL A 612 26.93 -11.43 23.03
C VAL A 612 28.28 -10.87 22.57
N ASP A 613 28.46 -10.55 21.28
CA ASP A 613 29.75 -10.05 20.75
C ASP A 613 29.90 -8.53 20.81
N SER A 614 28.87 -7.79 21.21
CA SER A 614 28.86 -6.32 21.10
C SER A 614 29.77 -5.64 22.11
N LEU A 615 29.88 -6.18 23.33
CA LEU A 615 30.71 -5.60 24.41
C LEU A 615 32.21 -5.81 24.18
N LYS A 616 32.58 -6.96 23.63
CA LYS A 616 33.97 -7.29 23.27
C LYS A 616 34.45 -6.40 22.12
N LEU A 617 33.64 -6.27 21.08
CA LEU A 617 33.89 -5.37 19.94
C LEU A 617 33.95 -3.90 20.38
N ILE A 618 33.09 -3.45 21.31
CA ILE A 618 33.12 -2.07 21.85
C ILE A 618 34.38 -1.78 22.67
N ASN A 619 34.93 -2.78 23.36
CA ASN A 619 36.17 -2.61 24.14
C ASN A 619 37.41 -2.65 23.24
N GLU A 620 37.44 -3.51 22.21
CA GLU A 620 38.51 -3.54 21.20
C GLU A 620 38.52 -2.27 20.33
N LEU A 621 37.34 -1.72 20.01
CA LEU A 621 37.22 -0.46 19.28
C LEU A 621 37.62 0.77 20.12
N ASN A 622 37.50 0.73 21.45
CA ASN A 622 37.89 1.84 22.34
C ASN A 622 39.40 2.15 22.28
N GLU A 623 40.23 1.17 21.93
CA GLU A 623 41.68 1.34 21.80
C GLU A 623 42.10 1.93 20.44
N LEU A 624 41.22 1.91 19.43
CA LEU A 624 41.52 2.30 18.05
C LEU A 624 41.06 3.71 17.66
N PHE A 625 40.26 4.40 18.48
CA PHE A 625 39.70 5.72 18.17
C PHE A 625 40.50 6.89 18.78
N SER A 626 40.64 7.98 18.03
CA SER A 626 41.20 9.24 18.52
C SER A 626 40.30 9.89 19.59
N GLU A 627 40.90 10.70 20.48
CA GLU A 627 40.20 11.32 21.64
C GLU A 627 38.88 12.02 21.27
N LYS A 628 38.80 12.63 20.09
CA LYS A 628 37.59 13.29 19.55
C LYS A 628 36.37 12.36 19.41
N TYR A 629 36.56 11.05 19.35
CA TYR A 629 35.47 10.07 19.18
C TYR A 629 35.16 9.25 20.44
N LYS A 630 36.00 9.33 21.48
CA LYS A 630 35.79 8.62 22.75
C LYS A 630 34.60 9.20 23.54
N GLU A 631 34.36 10.51 23.50
CA GLU A 631 33.18 11.13 24.13
C GLU A 631 31.86 10.59 23.57
N LYS A 632 31.79 10.37 22.24
CA LYS A 632 30.59 9.79 21.60
C LYS A 632 30.42 8.31 21.95
N LEU A 633 31.51 7.58 22.17
CA LEU A 633 31.46 6.18 22.61
C LEU A 633 31.07 6.06 24.09
N ILE A 634 31.49 7.01 24.94
CA ILE A 634 31.07 7.11 26.35
C ILE A 634 29.56 7.36 26.44
N LEU A 635 29.02 8.28 25.63
CA LEU A 635 27.58 8.50 25.53
C LEU A 635 26.81 7.25 25.06
N TYR A 636 27.42 6.42 24.21
CA TYR A 636 26.84 5.16 23.75
C TYR A 636 26.90 4.06 24.83
N LYS A 637 28.02 3.96 25.57
CA LYS A 637 28.15 3.09 26.76
C LYS A 637 27.14 3.48 27.84
N ALA A 638 26.97 4.77 28.11
CA ALA A 638 26.00 5.29 29.07
C ALA A 638 24.55 4.95 28.65
N ASN A 639 24.21 5.10 27.37
CA ASN A 639 22.88 4.73 26.86
C ASN A 639 22.66 3.20 26.85
N TYR A 640 23.68 2.40 26.54
CA TYR A 640 23.61 0.94 26.60
C TYR A 640 23.41 0.45 28.04
N PHE A 641 24.11 1.03 29.02
CA PHE A 641 23.91 0.75 30.44
C PHE A 641 22.56 1.25 30.94
N TYR A 642 22.12 2.47 30.58
CA TYR A 642 20.83 3.02 30.98
C TYR A 642 19.64 2.19 30.46
N PHE A 643 19.72 1.69 29.21
CA PHE A 643 18.69 0.82 28.65
C PHE A 643 18.69 -0.60 29.23
N ASN A 644 19.86 -1.16 29.58
CA ASN A 644 19.94 -2.52 30.15
C ASN A 644 19.74 -2.56 31.67
N HIS A 645 20.10 -1.52 32.43
CA HIS A 645 19.81 -1.44 33.87
C HIS A 645 18.31 -1.38 34.16
N ARG A 646 17.53 -0.74 33.27
CA ARG A 646 16.07 -0.75 33.36
C ARG A 646 15.46 -2.13 33.07
N PHE A 647 16.20 -3.02 32.41
CA PHE A 647 15.78 -4.39 32.08
C PHE A 647 16.18 -5.42 33.14
N LEU A 648 17.30 -5.23 33.86
CA LEU A 648 17.79 -6.17 34.86
C LEU A 648 17.10 -6.06 36.23
N ASN A 649 16.55 -4.89 36.58
CA ASN A 649 15.81 -4.73 37.83
C ASN A 649 14.39 -5.35 37.81
N ASP A 650 13.85 -5.67 36.64
CA ASP A 650 12.47 -6.18 36.49
C ASP A 650 12.38 -7.71 36.29
N SER A 651 13.51 -8.43 36.20
CA SER A 651 13.51 -9.86 35.85
C SER A 651 14.08 -10.81 36.92
N GLY A 652 14.22 -10.39 38.18
CA GLY A 652 14.40 -11.28 39.33
C GLY A 652 15.45 -12.40 39.14
N TRP A 653 16.60 -12.09 38.55
CA TRP A 653 17.75 -12.98 38.54
C TRP A 653 18.69 -12.57 39.68
N LYS A 654 19.09 -13.55 40.49
CA LYS A 654 19.98 -13.38 41.65
C LYS A 654 21.30 -12.74 41.28
#